data_AF-A0A485KZR1-F1
#
_entry.id   AF-A0A485KZR1-F1
#
_cell.length_a   1.000
_cell.length_b   1.000
_cell.length_c   1.000
_cell.angle_alpha   90.00
_cell.angle_beta   90.00
_cell.angle_gamma   90.00
#
_symmetry.space_group_name_H-M   'P 1'
#
loop_
_entity.id
_entity.type
_entity.pdbx_description
1 polymer ?
#
loop_
_entity_poly.entity_id
_entity_poly.type
_entity_poly.pdbx_seq_one_letter_code
_entity_poly.pdbx_strand_id
1 'polypeptide(L)'
;MSSASGTARTGDKPKKARRTKERKIKINMTLAKYDVIKKIARDRGWKQITDETDKAALATCNLHWIDVPDFLNTFKSMQPFQKVNHFPGMSNLARKSKLARNFQRMMKLFPNEYDFCPKTWILPFDFTDFAAQFNSDGTCARAFIIKPDHSCQGRGVFLTKNLKEVNKTDIFVAQRYVAHPLLIGGKKFDLRIYIMISSCAPLRVYLFQDGLVRMCTANYTVPNSENMELKFMHLTNYAINKHSNNFEKNKDAEEDGEGSKRSLKWFFQWLSEQYDKADVDALWHNIGDICLKSILSVQPTLAQEYASTFAKFSRKRGDSGSGGDGDDSNTTRANAQSSCFAILGMDVLVDENLKPWLLEVNHLPSFGCDSPLDWNIKERLLNQALDIMQISAMDKDAYDAEHAKNVQRRLYGGGGEGSKRSDDNNATTDGGDGGGDDDGGVSGPETNEKTQKSPRALSKDDLTATLQNFYSLVNPEKPHSDIDAIVTKFLDNQEELHKSLVVKYGRGVFDETPRGKTARGDVQDEEEDEQLIDFVRLYPPPVPTPQNAIYKKILDACQNNIDEQLLRLTAPLHQKKGEDLNKTSLPPLVKGGSSKRELGRDCFGFTGTDKVRDLEIKDKKPLPMPGPAQSAAAARLMMGHSSQKLSVLVPTRPSSQNSTPAAKKAPVQYGIEYREKLETMKNKPTLAMTQITFGGFG
;
A
#
# COMPACT_ATOMS: atom_id res chain seq x y z
N MET A 1 70.31 -5.27 -57.55
CA MET A 1 69.32 -4.46 -58.30
C MET A 1 67.96 -5.08 -58.09
N SER A 2 67.17 -4.45 -57.22
CA SER A 2 65.81 -3.93 -57.48
C SER A 2 64.74 -5.03 -57.51
N SER A 3 64.01 -5.27 -56.42
CA SER A 3 62.81 -4.53 -55.97
C SER A 3 61.67 -4.54 -57.00
N ALA A 4 60.65 -5.36 -56.76
CA ALA A 4 59.31 -5.14 -57.27
C ALA A 4 58.29 -5.59 -56.21
N SER A 5 57.76 -4.60 -55.50
CA SER A 5 56.62 -4.67 -54.61
C SER A 5 55.33 -4.73 -55.42
N GLY A 6 54.55 -5.81 -55.27
CA GLY A 6 53.18 -5.92 -55.77
C GLY A 6 52.21 -6.02 -54.60
N THR A 7 51.45 -4.95 -54.38
CA THR A 7 50.42 -4.79 -53.34
C THR A 7 49.22 -5.72 -53.54
N ALA A 8 49.00 -6.65 -52.61
CA ALA A 8 47.76 -7.41 -52.52
C ALA A 8 46.66 -6.55 -51.86
N ARG A 9 45.53 -6.40 -52.55
CA ARG A 9 44.31 -5.74 -52.07
C ARG A 9 43.81 -6.42 -50.78
N THR A 10 43.62 -5.61 -49.75
CA THR A 10 42.98 -5.98 -48.49
C THR A 10 41.53 -6.42 -48.74
N GLY A 11 41.24 -7.69 -48.44
CA GLY A 11 39.87 -8.19 -48.35
C GLY A 11 39.12 -7.51 -47.21
N ASP A 12 37.94 -7.01 -47.54
CA ASP A 12 37.00 -6.38 -46.63
C ASP A 12 36.52 -7.41 -45.58
N LYS A 13 36.82 -7.17 -44.30
CA LYS A 13 36.34 -8.03 -43.21
C LYS A 13 34.87 -7.71 -42.93
N PRO A 14 33.97 -8.70 -42.83
CA PRO A 14 32.58 -8.44 -42.53
C PRO A 14 32.46 -7.80 -41.14
N LYS A 15 31.85 -6.61 -41.07
CA LYS A 15 31.53 -5.92 -39.83
C LYS A 15 30.63 -6.84 -38.99
N LYS A 16 31.15 -7.37 -37.88
CA LYS A 16 30.36 -8.11 -36.90
C LYS A 16 29.21 -7.23 -36.43
N ALA A 17 27.97 -7.63 -36.73
CA ALA A 17 26.78 -7.04 -36.14
C ALA A 17 26.92 -7.07 -34.61
N ARG A 18 26.91 -5.89 -33.99
CA ARG A 18 27.05 -5.71 -32.55
C ARG A 18 25.79 -6.30 -31.91
N ARG A 19 25.85 -7.55 -31.42
CA ARG A 19 24.76 -8.19 -30.66
C ARG A 19 24.31 -7.22 -29.56
N THR A 20 23.11 -6.68 -29.69
CA THR A 20 22.47 -5.87 -28.66
C THR A 20 22.36 -6.73 -27.41
N LYS A 21 23.09 -6.35 -26.34
CA LYS A 21 23.10 -7.10 -25.09
C LYS A 21 21.69 -7.09 -24.52
N GLU A 22 21.09 -8.26 -24.36
CA GLU A 22 19.75 -8.42 -23.82
C GLU A 22 19.65 -7.75 -22.44
N ARG A 23 18.61 -6.93 -22.27
CA ARG A 23 18.43 -6.14 -21.05
C ARG A 23 17.90 -7.04 -19.95
N LYS A 24 18.53 -6.98 -18.78
CA LYS A 24 18.17 -7.78 -17.61
C LYS A 24 17.45 -6.92 -16.59
N ILE A 25 16.43 -7.49 -15.94
CA ILE A 25 15.82 -6.92 -14.74
C ILE A 25 16.89 -6.82 -13.66
N LYS A 26 16.91 -5.69 -12.95
CA LYS A 26 17.84 -5.43 -11.85
C LYS A 26 17.07 -5.42 -10.53
N ILE A 27 17.51 -6.23 -9.58
CA ILE A 27 16.94 -6.31 -8.22
C ILE A 27 17.96 -5.79 -7.20
N ASN A 28 17.54 -4.84 -6.39
CA ASN A 28 18.27 -4.40 -5.21
C ASN A 28 18.00 -5.35 -4.05
N MET A 29 19.07 -5.93 -3.52
CA MET A 29 19.08 -6.93 -2.47
C MET A 29 19.94 -6.52 -1.25
N THR A 30 20.34 -5.26 -1.14
CA THR A 30 21.17 -4.77 -0.01
C THR A 30 20.50 -5.01 1.34
N LEU A 31 19.17 -4.97 1.37
CA LEU A 31 18.34 -5.19 2.56
C LEU A 31 17.62 -6.55 2.54
N ALA A 32 18.03 -7.47 1.67
CA ALA A 32 17.47 -8.82 1.58
C ALA A 32 18.28 -9.79 2.47
N LYS A 33 17.59 -10.41 3.43
CA LYS A 33 18.18 -11.34 4.40
C LYS A 33 18.14 -12.77 3.90
N TYR A 34 17.06 -13.17 3.21
CA TYR A 34 16.76 -14.58 2.97
C TYR A 34 17.35 -15.08 1.64
N ASP A 35 17.81 -16.33 1.61
CA ASP A 35 18.47 -16.89 0.43
C ASP A 35 17.50 -17.31 -0.67
N VAL A 36 16.24 -17.60 -0.31
CA VAL A 36 15.20 -17.97 -1.29
C VAL A 36 15.00 -16.92 -2.37
N ILE A 37 14.94 -15.63 -2.02
CA ILE A 37 14.80 -14.55 -3.01
C ILE A 37 16.08 -14.39 -3.85
N LYS A 38 17.27 -14.64 -3.26
CA LYS A 38 18.55 -14.59 -3.99
C LYS A 38 18.65 -15.71 -5.01
N LYS A 39 18.18 -16.92 -4.65
CA LYS A 39 18.06 -18.06 -5.55
C LYS A 39 17.10 -17.74 -6.69
N ILE A 40 15.88 -17.28 -6.40
CA ILE A 40 14.89 -16.89 -7.40
C ILE A 40 15.45 -15.85 -8.38
N ALA A 41 16.13 -14.82 -7.88
CA ALA A 41 16.75 -13.82 -8.74
C ALA A 41 17.85 -14.40 -9.65
N ARG A 42 18.63 -15.40 -9.20
CA ARG A 42 19.60 -16.11 -10.04
C ARG A 42 18.91 -16.94 -11.11
N ASP A 43 17.89 -17.70 -10.72
CA ASP A 43 17.18 -18.64 -11.58
C ASP A 43 16.42 -17.89 -12.69
N ARG A 44 15.88 -16.70 -12.38
CA ARG A 44 15.28 -15.78 -13.36
C ARG A 44 16.30 -15.00 -14.21
N GLY A 45 17.61 -15.20 -13.98
CA GLY A 45 18.67 -14.51 -14.71
C GLY A 45 18.78 -13.00 -14.43
N TRP A 46 18.18 -12.51 -13.33
CA TRP A 46 18.17 -11.10 -12.95
C TRP A 46 19.53 -10.64 -12.43
N LYS A 47 19.85 -9.36 -12.63
CA LYS A 47 21.07 -8.74 -12.09
C LYS A 47 20.84 -8.32 -10.64
N GLN A 48 21.59 -8.93 -9.72
CA GLN A 48 21.52 -8.62 -8.30
C GLN A 48 22.44 -7.46 -7.94
N ILE A 49 21.92 -6.52 -7.17
CA ILE A 49 22.67 -5.38 -6.61
C ILE A 49 22.76 -5.61 -5.10
N THR A 50 23.97 -5.82 -4.62
CA THR A 50 24.25 -6.12 -3.21
C THR A 50 25.12 -5.06 -2.54
N ASP A 51 25.69 -4.13 -3.32
CA ASP A 51 26.50 -3.02 -2.82
C ASP A 51 25.61 -1.79 -2.63
N GLU A 52 25.51 -1.32 -1.39
CA GLU A 52 24.73 -0.13 -1.01
C GLU A 52 25.41 1.19 -1.42
N THR A 53 26.72 1.16 -1.72
CA THR A 53 27.48 2.34 -2.12
C THR A 53 27.30 2.69 -3.60
N ASP A 54 26.89 1.73 -4.43
CA ASP A 54 26.61 1.93 -5.86
C ASP A 54 25.26 2.62 -6.09
N LYS A 55 25.23 3.92 -5.81
CA LYS A 55 24.05 4.78 -6.00
C LYS A 55 23.51 4.74 -7.44
N ALA A 56 24.36 4.53 -8.44
CA ALA A 56 23.94 4.47 -9.83
C ALA A 56 23.19 3.17 -10.15
N ALA A 57 23.65 2.04 -9.63
CA ALA A 57 22.91 0.78 -9.73
C ALA A 57 21.57 0.86 -8.99
N LEU A 58 21.55 1.40 -7.78
CA LEU A 58 20.32 1.57 -6.98
C LEU A 58 19.29 2.46 -7.68
N ALA A 59 19.72 3.58 -8.28
CA ALA A 59 18.84 4.49 -9.02
C ALA A 59 18.27 3.90 -10.32
N THR A 60 18.90 2.84 -10.86
CA THR A 60 18.48 2.20 -12.12
C THR A 60 17.90 0.80 -11.92
N CYS A 61 17.71 0.34 -10.68
CA CYS A 61 17.11 -0.95 -10.40
C CYS A 61 15.60 -0.93 -10.66
N ASN A 62 15.02 -2.09 -11.01
CA ASN A 62 13.60 -2.24 -11.26
C ASN A 62 12.84 -2.56 -9.96
N LEU A 63 13.46 -3.36 -9.09
CA LEU A 63 12.83 -3.87 -7.86
C LEU A 63 13.73 -3.65 -6.65
N HIS A 64 13.16 -3.12 -5.58
CA HIS A 64 13.74 -3.13 -4.24
C HIS A 64 13.12 -4.27 -3.42
N TRP A 65 13.96 -5.22 -2.98
CA TRP A 65 13.55 -6.26 -2.05
C TRP A 65 14.12 -5.99 -0.65
N ILE A 66 13.23 -5.88 0.34
CA ILE A 66 13.57 -5.49 1.71
C ILE A 66 12.96 -6.50 2.67
N ASP A 67 13.79 -7.12 3.52
CA ASP A 67 13.37 -8.08 4.57
C ASP A 67 13.50 -7.51 6.00
N VAL A 68 13.98 -6.28 6.12
CA VAL A 68 14.24 -5.60 7.40
C VAL A 68 13.35 -4.36 7.54
N PRO A 69 13.07 -3.88 8.76
CA PRO A 69 12.20 -2.72 8.99
C PRO A 69 12.87 -1.37 8.66
N ASP A 70 13.61 -1.29 7.55
CA ASP A 70 14.27 -0.08 7.05
C ASP A 70 13.85 0.20 5.59
N PHE A 71 12.62 0.70 5.44
CA PHE A 71 12.01 0.99 4.13
C PHE A 71 11.88 2.49 3.83
N LEU A 72 11.97 3.36 4.86
CA LEU A 72 11.70 4.80 4.72
C LEU A 72 12.70 5.49 3.79
N ASN A 73 13.97 5.11 3.86
CA ASN A 73 15.01 5.68 2.99
C ASN A 73 14.79 5.28 1.53
N THR A 74 14.37 4.04 1.28
CA THR A 74 14.02 3.55 -0.05
C THR A 74 12.83 4.32 -0.63
N PHE A 75 11.73 4.51 0.11
CA PHE A 75 10.57 5.25 -0.39
C PHE A 75 10.92 6.69 -0.83
N LYS A 76 11.82 7.36 -0.10
CA LYS A 76 12.26 8.73 -0.42
C LYS A 76 13.04 8.80 -1.73
N SER A 77 13.90 7.83 -2.03
CA SER A 77 14.76 7.83 -3.22
C SER A 77 14.13 7.19 -4.46
N MET A 78 13.12 6.33 -4.28
CA MET A 78 12.45 5.60 -5.37
C MET A 78 11.91 6.52 -6.48
N GLN A 79 11.98 6.02 -7.71
CA GLN A 79 11.41 6.58 -8.93
C GLN A 79 10.11 5.85 -9.34
N PRO A 80 9.23 6.47 -10.17
CA PRO A 80 7.92 5.91 -10.49
C PRO A 80 7.93 4.54 -11.19
N PHE A 81 8.99 4.23 -11.96
CA PHE A 81 9.14 2.94 -12.64
C PHE A 81 9.60 1.80 -11.71
N GLN A 82 10.07 2.13 -10.50
CA GLN A 82 10.61 1.17 -9.56
C GLN A 82 9.50 0.57 -8.71
N LYS A 83 9.67 -0.70 -8.32
CA LYS A 83 8.78 -1.42 -7.41
C LYS A 83 9.47 -1.75 -6.09
N VAL A 84 8.68 -1.91 -5.02
CA VAL A 84 9.14 -2.31 -3.69
C VAL A 84 8.13 -3.24 -3.01
N ASN A 85 8.63 -4.22 -2.25
CA ASN A 85 7.81 -5.23 -1.56
C ASN A 85 7.20 -4.75 -0.22
N HIS A 86 6.97 -3.44 -0.06
CA HIS A 86 6.31 -2.86 1.11
C HIS A 86 5.38 -1.71 0.74
N PHE A 87 4.27 -1.56 1.49
CA PHE A 87 3.49 -0.31 1.48
C PHE A 87 3.84 0.58 2.69
N PRO A 88 3.89 1.91 2.51
CA PRO A 88 3.88 2.84 3.63
C PRO A 88 2.57 2.63 4.44
N GLY A 89 2.66 2.68 5.77
CA GLY A 89 1.49 2.53 6.63
C GLY A 89 1.10 1.11 7.01
N MET A 90 1.83 0.09 6.57
CA MET A 90 1.53 -1.30 6.92
C MET A 90 1.60 -1.57 8.44
N SER A 91 2.24 -0.69 9.20
CA SER A 91 2.21 -0.72 10.68
C SER A 91 0.78 -0.66 11.25
N ASN A 92 -0.17 -0.02 10.55
CA ASN A 92 -1.57 0.05 10.99
C ASN A 92 -2.27 -1.31 10.98
N LEU A 93 -1.78 -2.25 10.16
CA LEU A 93 -2.26 -3.62 10.10
C LEU A 93 -1.41 -4.57 10.97
N ALA A 94 -0.09 -4.38 10.98
CA ALA A 94 0.83 -5.33 11.59
C ALA A 94 1.17 -5.08 13.08
N ARG A 95 0.94 -3.86 13.61
CA ARG A 95 1.12 -3.59 15.04
C ARG A 95 -0.10 -4.09 15.81
N LYS A 96 0.14 -4.89 16.87
CA LYS A 96 -0.91 -5.55 17.64
C LYS A 96 -1.94 -4.56 18.20
N SER A 97 -1.49 -3.46 18.80
CA SER A 97 -2.36 -2.42 19.35
C SER A 97 -3.17 -1.70 18.26
N LYS A 98 -2.55 -1.39 17.12
CA LYS A 98 -3.24 -0.73 15.99
C LYS A 98 -4.26 -1.67 15.34
N LEU A 99 -3.91 -2.94 15.13
CA LEU A 99 -4.82 -3.97 14.65
C LEU A 99 -6.02 -4.13 15.58
N ALA A 100 -5.78 -4.26 16.89
CA ALA A 100 -6.83 -4.35 17.90
C ALA A 100 -7.76 -3.13 17.86
N ARG A 101 -7.20 -1.92 17.75
CA ARG A 101 -7.99 -0.68 17.66
C ARG A 101 -8.85 -0.64 16.39
N ASN A 102 -8.28 -1.02 15.25
CA ASN A 102 -9.00 -1.09 13.99
C ASN A 102 -10.16 -2.09 14.08
N PHE A 103 -9.93 -3.27 14.66
CA PHE A 103 -11.00 -4.26 14.82
C PHE A 103 -12.05 -3.86 15.84
N GLN A 104 -11.68 -3.27 16.98
CA GLN A 104 -12.65 -2.71 17.91
C GLN A 104 -13.56 -1.67 17.25
N ARG A 105 -13.01 -0.82 16.36
CA ARG A 105 -13.80 0.12 15.55
C ARG A 105 -14.72 -0.63 14.58
N MET A 106 -14.18 -1.58 13.82
CA MET A 106 -14.96 -2.33 12.83
C MET A 106 -16.06 -3.18 13.47
N MET A 107 -15.84 -3.76 14.65
CA MET A 107 -16.85 -4.48 15.42
C MET A 107 -18.00 -3.58 15.88
N LYS A 108 -17.77 -2.29 16.14
CA LYS A 108 -18.85 -1.34 16.46
C LYS A 108 -19.71 -1.02 15.24
N LEU A 109 -19.11 -0.97 14.05
CA LEU A 109 -19.81 -0.65 12.80
C LEU A 109 -20.48 -1.88 12.16
N PHE A 110 -19.82 -3.04 12.26
CA PHE A 110 -20.19 -4.29 11.62
C PHE A 110 -19.97 -5.48 12.58
N PRO A 111 -20.76 -5.59 13.66
CA PRO A 111 -20.55 -6.60 14.71
C PRO A 111 -20.60 -8.03 14.18
N ASN A 112 -21.47 -8.31 13.22
CA ASN A 112 -21.64 -9.65 12.63
C ASN A 112 -20.55 -9.99 11.60
N GLU A 113 -19.80 -9.01 11.11
CA GLU A 113 -18.77 -9.23 10.08
C GLU A 113 -17.36 -9.37 10.67
N TYR A 114 -17.13 -8.81 11.87
CA TYR A 114 -15.83 -8.75 12.55
C TYR A 114 -15.80 -9.56 13.86
N ASP A 115 -16.46 -10.72 13.88
CA ASP A 115 -16.54 -11.63 15.04
C ASP A 115 -15.39 -12.67 15.09
N PHE A 116 -14.39 -12.51 14.22
CA PHE A 116 -13.26 -13.43 14.00
C PHE A 116 -11.98 -13.07 14.78
N CYS A 117 -12.02 -12.03 15.60
CA CYS A 117 -10.92 -11.69 16.51
C CYS A 117 -11.35 -11.92 17.96
N PRO A 118 -10.55 -12.62 18.78
CA PRO A 118 -10.88 -12.75 20.20
C PRO A 118 -10.95 -11.38 20.87
N LYS A 119 -11.82 -11.24 21.87
CA LYS A 119 -11.98 -9.97 22.60
C LYS A 119 -10.62 -9.48 23.12
N THR A 120 -10.30 -8.24 22.77
CA THR A 120 -8.95 -7.66 22.92
C THR A 120 -9.02 -6.28 23.57
N TRP A 121 -8.06 -6.00 24.44
CA TRP A 121 -7.88 -4.75 25.19
C TRP A 121 -6.45 -4.24 25.02
N ILE A 122 -6.28 -2.93 24.83
CA ILE A 122 -4.98 -2.27 24.68
C ILE A 122 -4.61 -1.60 26.00
N LEU A 123 -3.68 -2.19 26.74
CA LEU A 123 -3.25 -1.70 28.05
C LEU A 123 -2.11 -0.67 27.91
N PRO A 124 -1.97 0.29 28.85
CA PRO A 124 -2.82 0.50 30.05
C PRO A 124 -4.13 1.22 29.75
N PHE A 125 -4.38 1.59 28.49
CA PHE A 125 -5.50 2.42 28.16
C PHE A 125 -6.83 1.71 28.51
N ASP A 126 -7.07 0.49 28.03
CA ASP A 126 -8.29 -0.31 28.30
C ASP A 126 -8.29 -1.00 29.67
N PHE A 127 -7.46 -0.55 30.63
CA PHE A 127 -7.30 -1.26 31.90
C PHE A 127 -8.59 -1.36 32.70
N THR A 128 -9.43 -0.33 32.72
CA THR A 128 -10.71 -0.36 33.46
C THR A 128 -11.64 -1.46 32.94
N ASP A 129 -11.82 -1.52 31.62
CA ASP A 129 -12.69 -2.53 30.97
C ASP A 129 -12.10 -3.94 31.08
N PHE A 130 -10.78 -4.04 31.07
CA PHE A 130 -10.07 -5.31 31.27
C PHE A 130 -10.18 -5.78 32.72
N ALA A 131 -9.99 -4.90 33.71
CA ALA A 131 -10.13 -5.21 35.12
C ALA A 131 -11.55 -5.68 35.47
N ALA A 132 -12.57 -5.15 34.78
CA ALA A 132 -13.95 -5.61 34.93
C ALA A 132 -14.20 -7.07 34.48
N GLN A 133 -13.22 -7.73 33.83
CA GLN A 133 -13.29 -9.16 33.51
C GLN A 133 -12.86 -10.08 34.66
N PHE A 134 -12.31 -9.52 35.73
CA PHE A 134 -11.82 -10.25 36.89
C PHE A 134 -12.80 -10.11 38.06
N ASN A 135 -12.80 -11.11 38.94
CA ASN A 135 -13.53 -11.08 40.20
C ASN A 135 -12.92 -10.03 41.15
N SER A 136 -13.60 -9.75 42.26
CA SER A 136 -13.15 -8.77 43.26
C SER A 136 -11.79 -9.09 43.88
N ASP A 137 -11.38 -10.36 43.89
CA ASP A 137 -10.06 -10.82 44.35
C ASP A 137 -8.95 -10.66 43.30
N GLY A 138 -9.30 -10.24 42.08
CA GLY A 138 -8.39 -10.08 40.94
C GLY A 138 -8.16 -11.35 40.13
N THR A 139 -8.89 -12.44 40.38
CA THR A 139 -8.78 -13.70 39.63
C THR A 139 -9.86 -13.82 38.56
N CYS A 140 -9.62 -14.64 37.53
CA CYS A 140 -10.61 -14.97 36.51
C CYS A 140 -10.58 -16.46 36.18
N ALA A 141 -11.74 -17.07 35.98
CA ALA A 141 -11.82 -18.46 35.49
C ALA A 141 -11.22 -18.60 34.08
N ARG A 142 -11.37 -17.56 33.26
CA ARG A 142 -10.90 -17.50 31.87
C ARG A 142 -9.45 -17.05 31.83
N ALA A 143 -8.66 -17.70 30.99
CA ALA A 143 -7.29 -17.29 30.71
C ALA A 143 -7.24 -16.15 29.69
N PHE A 144 -6.27 -15.26 29.89
CA PHE A 144 -5.93 -14.19 28.95
C PHE A 144 -4.49 -14.38 28.48
N ILE A 145 -4.22 -14.04 27.24
CA ILE A 145 -2.87 -13.96 26.69
C ILE A 145 -2.44 -12.50 26.61
N ILE A 146 -1.31 -12.18 27.25
CA ILE A 146 -0.73 -10.84 27.27
C ILE A 146 0.42 -10.81 26.27
N LYS A 147 0.36 -9.86 25.33
CA LYS A 147 1.32 -9.73 24.23
C LYS A 147 1.92 -8.31 24.25
N PRO A 148 3.24 -8.14 24.29
CA PRO A 148 3.86 -6.81 24.15
C PRO A 148 3.61 -6.24 22.75
N ASP A 149 3.33 -4.94 22.64
CA ASP A 149 2.97 -4.34 21.35
C ASP A 149 4.14 -4.29 20.34
N HIS A 150 5.37 -4.17 20.84
CA HIS A 150 6.57 -4.03 20.01
C HIS A 150 7.39 -5.32 19.87
N SER A 151 6.91 -6.44 20.42
CA SER A 151 7.62 -7.71 20.38
C SER A 151 7.11 -8.64 19.27
N CYS A 152 7.98 -9.53 18.83
CA CYS A 152 7.73 -10.58 17.85
C CYS A 152 8.33 -11.92 18.33
N GLN A 153 8.03 -13.01 17.62
CA GLN A 153 8.57 -14.36 17.91
C GLN A 153 8.16 -14.94 19.27
N GLY A 154 7.05 -14.46 19.84
CA GLY A 154 6.53 -14.90 21.13
C GLY A 154 7.31 -14.42 22.36
N ARG A 155 8.29 -13.51 22.20
CA ARG A 155 9.05 -12.95 23.34
C ARG A 155 8.16 -12.06 24.20
N GLY A 156 8.16 -12.31 25.51
CA GLY A 156 7.36 -11.57 26.49
C GLY A 156 5.87 -11.91 26.45
N VAL A 157 5.46 -12.93 25.71
CA VAL A 157 4.08 -13.43 25.71
C VAL A 157 3.88 -14.38 26.88
N PHE A 158 2.84 -14.18 27.65
CA PHE A 158 2.47 -15.04 28.78
C PHE A 158 0.96 -15.17 28.92
N LEU A 159 0.53 -16.24 29.58
CA LEU A 159 -0.85 -16.45 29.96
C LEU A 159 -1.06 -16.01 31.41
N THR A 160 -2.22 -15.46 31.71
CA THR A 160 -2.58 -15.10 33.07
C THR A 160 -4.07 -15.32 33.33
N LYS A 161 -4.38 -15.65 34.59
CA LYS A 161 -5.71 -15.63 35.19
C LYS A 161 -5.80 -14.60 36.33
N ASN A 162 -4.74 -13.83 36.55
CA ASN A 162 -4.61 -12.94 37.70
C ASN A 162 -4.21 -11.53 37.25
N LEU A 163 -5.05 -10.54 37.58
CA LEU A 163 -4.84 -9.16 37.19
C LEU A 163 -3.53 -8.56 37.76
N LYS A 164 -3.02 -9.09 38.88
CA LYS A 164 -1.81 -8.59 39.55
C LYS A 164 -0.53 -8.85 38.74
N GLU A 165 -0.53 -9.84 37.85
CA GLU A 165 0.61 -10.20 37.00
C GLU A 165 0.76 -9.23 35.81
N VAL A 166 -0.24 -8.40 35.55
CA VAL A 166 -0.27 -7.52 34.39
C VAL A 166 0.36 -6.18 34.74
N ASN A 167 1.50 -5.87 34.12
CA ASN A 167 2.15 -4.58 34.26
C ASN A 167 1.28 -3.44 33.69
N LYS A 168 1.22 -2.32 34.42
CA LYS A 168 0.44 -1.12 34.09
C LYS A 168 1.26 -0.04 33.38
N THR A 169 2.58 -0.18 33.27
CA THR A 169 3.44 0.85 32.65
C THR A 169 3.59 0.68 31.15
N ASP A 170 3.77 -0.56 30.68
CA ASP A 170 4.10 -0.79 29.27
C ASP A 170 2.84 -1.02 28.42
N ILE A 171 3.00 -0.83 27.11
CA ILE A 171 1.92 -1.04 26.16
C ILE A 171 1.82 -2.53 25.83
N PHE A 172 0.75 -3.15 26.30
CA PHE A 172 0.39 -4.53 26.02
C PHE A 172 -0.93 -4.62 25.27
N VAL A 173 -1.10 -5.73 24.57
CA VAL A 173 -2.39 -6.20 24.09
C VAL A 173 -2.78 -7.41 24.93
N ALA A 174 -3.82 -7.24 25.75
CA ALA A 174 -4.45 -8.33 26.48
C ALA A 174 -5.58 -8.89 25.61
N GLN A 175 -5.59 -10.20 25.39
CA GLN A 175 -6.56 -10.85 24.52
C GLN A 175 -7.13 -12.09 25.21
N ARG A 176 -8.43 -12.33 25.05
CA ARG A 176 -9.05 -13.56 25.56
C ARG A 176 -8.42 -14.78 24.88
N TYR A 177 -7.99 -15.75 25.69
CA TYR A 177 -7.38 -16.96 25.16
C TYR A 177 -8.45 -17.89 24.56
N VAL A 178 -8.18 -18.42 23.37
CA VAL A 178 -9.00 -19.48 22.74
C VAL A 178 -8.62 -20.80 23.40
N ALA A 179 -9.45 -21.25 24.34
CA ALA A 179 -9.16 -22.39 25.22
C ALA A 179 -9.40 -23.76 24.58
N HIS A 180 -10.19 -23.83 23.51
CA HIS A 180 -10.56 -25.06 22.82
C HIS A 180 -10.16 -24.99 21.35
N PRO A 181 -8.85 -24.99 21.05
CA PRO A 181 -8.37 -25.03 19.67
C PRO A 181 -8.61 -26.42 19.06
N LEU A 182 -8.73 -26.50 17.74
CA LEU A 182 -8.59 -27.77 17.03
C LEU A 182 -7.18 -28.33 17.27
N LEU A 183 -7.08 -29.65 17.44
CA LEU A 183 -5.83 -30.33 17.77
C LEU A 183 -5.46 -31.35 16.69
N ILE A 184 -4.16 -31.45 16.40
CA ILE A 184 -3.59 -32.49 15.53
C ILE A 184 -2.70 -33.36 16.41
N GLY A 185 -3.05 -34.64 16.56
CA GLY A 185 -2.31 -35.56 17.44
C GLY A 185 -2.22 -35.07 18.88
N GLY A 186 -3.27 -34.42 19.40
CA GLY A 186 -3.31 -33.84 20.74
C GLY A 186 -2.49 -32.55 20.92
N LYS A 187 -1.88 -32.01 19.86
CA LYS A 187 -1.05 -30.80 19.92
C LYS A 187 -1.78 -29.62 19.29
N LYS A 188 -1.63 -28.44 19.91
CA LYS A 188 -2.13 -27.16 19.38
C LYS A 188 -1.32 -26.76 18.15
N PHE A 189 -1.95 -26.11 17.18
CA PHE A 189 -1.28 -25.56 16.01
C PHE A 189 -1.87 -24.19 15.63
N ASP A 190 -1.18 -23.48 14.75
CA ASP A 190 -1.76 -22.37 14.01
C ASP A 190 -1.42 -22.47 12.52
N LEU A 191 -2.17 -21.71 11.72
CA LEU A 191 -2.03 -21.64 10.28
C LEU A 191 -1.35 -20.31 9.92
N ARG A 192 -0.24 -20.40 9.20
CA ARG A 192 0.38 -19.27 8.51
C ARG A 192 -0.13 -19.24 7.07
N ILE A 193 -1.04 -18.32 6.82
CA ILE A 193 -1.60 -18.05 5.49
C ILE A 193 -0.83 -16.91 4.85
N TYR A 194 -0.54 -17.00 3.54
CA TYR A 194 0.13 -15.93 2.81
C TYR A 194 -0.85 -15.17 1.91
N ILE A 195 -0.78 -13.84 1.98
CA ILE A 195 -1.60 -12.95 1.16
C ILE A 195 -0.71 -11.94 0.48
N MET A 196 -0.99 -11.67 -0.79
CA MET A 196 -0.34 -10.62 -1.54
C MET A 196 -1.30 -9.46 -1.78
N ILE A 197 -0.87 -8.24 -1.44
CA ILE A 197 -1.50 -7.00 -1.88
C ILE A 197 -0.65 -6.48 -3.04
N SER A 198 -1.15 -6.49 -4.27
CA SER A 198 -0.41 -5.95 -5.42
C SER A 198 -0.66 -4.47 -5.67
N SER A 199 -1.75 -3.93 -5.10
CA SER A 199 -2.11 -2.52 -5.18
C SER A 199 -3.07 -2.17 -4.05
N CYS A 200 -2.93 -0.96 -3.49
CA CYS A 200 -3.86 -0.44 -2.48
C CYS A 200 -4.93 0.50 -3.07
N ALA A 201 -4.73 1.02 -4.28
CA ALA A 201 -5.66 1.91 -4.97
C ALA A 201 -5.46 1.83 -6.51
N PRO A 202 -6.35 1.14 -7.27
CA PRO A 202 -7.44 0.29 -6.78
C PRO A 202 -6.91 -0.90 -5.97
N LEU A 203 -7.66 -1.34 -4.96
CA LEU A 203 -7.25 -2.47 -4.11
C LEU A 203 -7.20 -3.76 -4.93
N ARG A 204 -6.09 -4.49 -4.85
CA ARG A 204 -5.92 -5.82 -5.45
C ARG A 204 -5.26 -6.77 -4.45
N VAL A 205 -5.96 -7.85 -4.09
CA VAL A 205 -5.57 -8.82 -3.06
C VAL A 205 -5.63 -10.24 -3.61
N TYR A 206 -4.60 -11.04 -3.32
CA TYR A 206 -4.47 -12.43 -3.73
C TYR A 206 -4.18 -13.32 -2.52
N LEU A 207 -4.85 -14.46 -2.43
CA LEU A 207 -4.60 -15.51 -1.43
C LEU A 207 -3.74 -16.59 -2.05
N PHE A 208 -2.67 -16.97 -1.36
CA PHE A 208 -1.88 -18.13 -1.74
C PHE A 208 -2.59 -19.39 -1.23
N GLN A 209 -2.83 -20.37 -2.09
CA GLN A 209 -3.54 -21.63 -1.83
C GLN A 209 -2.67 -22.66 -1.08
N ASP A 210 -1.66 -22.20 -0.38
CA ASP A 210 -0.82 -23.01 0.50
C ASP A 210 -0.28 -22.14 1.64
N GLY A 211 0.42 -22.75 2.58
CA GLY A 211 0.88 -22.09 3.78
C GLY A 211 1.58 -23.06 4.72
N LEU A 212 1.79 -22.64 5.96
CA LEU A 212 2.44 -23.49 6.96
C LEU A 212 1.51 -23.74 8.13
N VAL A 213 1.28 -24.99 8.46
CA VAL A 213 0.74 -25.42 9.74
C VAL A 213 1.91 -25.50 10.71
N ARG A 214 1.84 -24.79 11.84
CA ARG A 214 2.94 -24.78 12.83
C ARG A 214 2.44 -25.35 14.13
N MET A 215 2.99 -26.50 14.50
CA MET A 215 2.55 -27.24 15.68
C MET A 215 3.37 -26.84 16.91
N CYS A 216 2.70 -26.84 18.05
CA CYS A 216 3.31 -26.96 19.36
C CYS A 216 3.99 -28.32 19.49
N THR A 217 4.99 -28.42 20.38
CA THR A 217 5.74 -29.68 20.58
C THR A 217 5.33 -30.45 21.84
N ALA A 218 4.47 -29.87 22.68
CA ALA A 218 3.84 -30.52 23.82
C ALA A 218 2.33 -30.73 23.59
N ASN A 219 1.78 -31.79 24.20
CA ASN A 219 0.34 -32.09 24.16
C ASN A 219 -0.45 -30.99 24.84
N TYR A 220 -1.54 -30.57 24.23
CA TYR A 220 -2.36 -29.46 24.69
C TYR A 220 -3.28 -29.89 25.84
N THR A 221 -3.35 -29.04 26.86
CA THR A 221 -4.36 -29.10 27.92
C THR A 221 -4.90 -27.69 28.15
N VAL A 222 -6.15 -27.58 28.60
CA VAL A 222 -6.78 -26.27 28.87
C VAL A 222 -5.97 -25.54 29.96
N PRO A 223 -5.73 -24.21 29.81
CA PRO A 223 -4.94 -23.46 30.78
C PRO A 223 -5.42 -23.59 32.24
N ASN A 224 -4.52 -23.99 33.12
CA ASN A 224 -4.67 -24.16 34.56
C ASN A 224 -3.41 -23.62 35.29
N SER A 225 -3.39 -23.66 36.62
CA SER A 225 -2.28 -23.14 37.43
C SER A 225 -0.93 -23.82 37.18
N GLU A 226 -0.92 -25.05 36.66
CA GLU A 226 0.29 -25.87 36.49
C GLU A 226 0.88 -25.76 35.08
N ASN A 227 0.05 -25.47 34.06
CA ASN A 227 0.47 -25.50 32.65
C ASN A 227 0.63 -24.12 31.98
N MET A 228 0.14 -23.03 32.58
CA MET A 228 0.13 -21.69 31.93
C MET A 228 1.53 -21.19 31.54
N GLU A 229 2.58 -21.62 32.23
CA GLU A 229 3.97 -21.26 31.94
C GLU A 229 4.61 -22.14 30.85
N LEU A 230 3.98 -23.26 30.47
CA LEU A 230 4.48 -24.22 29.48
C LEU A 230 4.34 -23.67 28.06
N LYS A 231 5.33 -22.86 27.65
CA LYS A 231 5.35 -22.18 26.34
C LYS A 231 5.20 -23.13 25.14
N PHE A 232 5.84 -24.30 25.18
CA PHE A 232 5.77 -25.31 24.11
C PHE A 232 4.39 -25.95 23.93
N MET A 233 3.45 -25.74 24.88
CA MET A 233 2.07 -26.21 24.80
C MET A 233 1.15 -25.13 24.21
N HIS A 234 1.34 -23.88 24.64
CA HIS A 234 0.39 -22.81 24.38
C HIS A 234 0.77 -21.86 23.24
N LEU A 235 2.06 -21.78 22.88
CA LEU A 235 2.60 -20.88 21.86
C LEU A 235 3.10 -21.68 20.65
N THR A 236 2.50 -21.42 19.48
CA THR A 236 2.73 -22.12 18.20
C THR A 236 3.94 -21.58 17.43
N ASN A 237 4.55 -20.48 17.89
CA ASN A 237 5.63 -19.82 17.17
C ASN A 237 6.82 -20.77 16.91
N TYR A 238 7.22 -20.90 15.65
CA TYR A 238 8.40 -21.69 15.25
C TYR A 238 9.67 -21.31 16.03
N ALA A 239 9.88 -20.01 16.26
CA ALA A 239 11.05 -19.50 16.98
C ALA A 239 11.15 -20.01 18.43
N ILE A 240 10.04 -20.44 19.04
CA ILE A 240 10.00 -21.06 20.35
C ILE A 240 10.17 -22.57 20.18
N ASN A 241 9.27 -23.21 19.43
CA ASN A 241 9.19 -24.66 19.33
C ASN A 241 10.43 -25.31 18.70
N LYS A 242 11.17 -24.62 17.82
CA LYS A 242 12.41 -25.16 17.22
C LYS A 242 13.51 -25.50 18.24
N HIS A 243 13.41 -24.97 19.45
CA HIS A 243 14.35 -25.23 20.56
C HIS A 243 13.86 -26.34 21.49
N SER A 244 12.69 -26.91 21.24
CA SER A 244 12.19 -28.08 21.96
C SER A 244 12.87 -29.35 21.46
N ASN A 245 13.19 -30.26 22.37
CA ASN A 245 13.73 -31.59 22.01
C ASN A 245 12.74 -32.44 21.21
N ASN A 246 11.45 -32.12 21.29
CA ASN A 246 10.36 -32.81 20.57
C ASN A 246 10.05 -32.16 19.21
N PHE A 247 10.89 -31.23 18.75
CA PHE A 247 10.68 -30.57 17.47
C PHE A 247 11.19 -31.43 16.32
N GLU A 248 10.28 -31.86 15.47
CA GLU A 248 10.58 -32.69 14.31
C GLU A 248 10.63 -31.80 13.07
N LYS A 249 11.80 -31.77 12.40
CA LYS A 249 11.96 -31.10 11.12
C LYS A 249 11.52 -32.04 10.00
N ASN A 250 10.71 -31.53 9.09
CA ASN A 250 10.47 -32.17 7.80
C ASN A 250 11.81 -32.37 7.06
N LYS A 251 11.98 -33.56 6.47
CA LYS A 251 13.21 -33.99 5.76
C LYS A 251 13.01 -34.19 4.26
N ASP A 252 11.76 -34.30 3.81
CA ASP A 252 11.40 -34.48 2.41
C ASP A 252 10.29 -33.48 2.03
N ALA A 253 10.45 -32.79 0.91
CA ALA A 253 9.47 -31.84 0.43
C ALA A 253 8.16 -32.51 -0.04
N GLU A 254 8.24 -33.78 -0.46
CA GLU A 254 7.08 -34.55 -0.92
C GLU A 254 6.23 -35.09 0.24
N GLU A 255 6.84 -35.26 1.42
CA GLU A 255 6.15 -35.68 2.66
C GLU A 255 5.70 -34.45 3.47
N ASP A 256 4.80 -33.68 2.89
CA ASP A 256 4.37 -32.37 3.40
C ASP A 256 3.49 -32.42 4.66
N GLY A 257 3.06 -33.62 5.06
CA GLY A 257 2.33 -33.93 6.28
C GLY A 257 3.18 -34.33 7.49
N GLU A 258 4.51 -34.36 7.36
CA GLU A 258 5.41 -34.84 8.41
C GLU A 258 6.07 -33.74 9.26
N GLY A 259 6.38 -34.09 10.51
CA GLY A 259 7.06 -33.23 11.46
C GLY A 259 6.17 -32.17 12.11
N SER A 260 6.82 -31.22 12.80
CA SER A 260 6.19 -30.14 13.56
C SER A 260 5.81 -28.92 12.71
N LYS A 261 6.13 -28.94 11.41
CA LYS A 261 5.64 -28.01 10.39
C LYS A 261 5.12 -28.82 9.22
N ARG A 262 3.91 -28.51 8.77
CA ARG A 262 3.23 -29.21 7.67
C ARG A 262 2.70 -28.20 6.65
N SER A 263 2.42 -28.64 5.43
CA SER A 263 1.78 -27.77 4.44
C SER A 263 0.33 -27.49 4.82
N LEU A 264 -0.21 -26.40 4.26
CA LEU A 264 -1.62 -26.10 4.39
C LEU A 264 -2.46 -27.00 3.47
N LYS A 265 -1.93 -27.38 2.30
CA LYS A 265 -2.56 -28.34 1.39
C LYS A 265 -2.83 -29.68 2.10
N TRP A 266 -1.82 -30.24 2.76
CA TRP A 266 -1.96 -31.44 3.59
C TRP A 266 -3.03 -31.26 4.68
N PHE A 267 -3.07 -30.10 5.35
CA PHE A 267 -4.05 -29.86 6.41
C PHE A 267 -5.50 -29.90 5.91
N PHE A 268 -5.78 -29.35 4.74
CA PHE A 268 -7.12 -29.42 4.14
C PHE A 268 -7.47 -30.83 3.64
N GLN A 269 -6.48 -31.59 3.17
CA GLN A 269 -6.68 -33.01 2.88
C GLN A 269 -7.01 -33.79 4.16
N TRP A 270 -6.23 -33.61 5.22
CA TRP A 270 -6.47 -34.22 6.53
C TRP A 270 -7.84 -33.84 7.10
N LEU A 271 -8.26 -32.58 6.98
CA LEU A 271 -9.61 -32.15 7.39
C LEU A 271 -10.71 -32.86 6.60
N SER A 272 -10.53 -33.03 5.29
CA SER A 272 -11.49 -33.71 4.42
C SER A 272 -11.66 -35.20 4.74
N GLU A 273 -10.67 -35.81 5.40
CA GLU A 273 -10.76 -37.18 5.91
C GLU A 273 -11.53 -37.29 7.24
N GLN A 274 -11.65 -36.19 7.99
CA GLN A 274 -12.22 -36.17 9.34
C GLN A 274 -13.59 -35.47 9.42
N TYR A 275 -13.89 -34.55 8.51
CA TYR A 275 -15.07 -33.70 8.51
C TYR A 275 -15.78 -33.70 7.15
N ASP A 276 -17.05 -33.26 7.15
CA ASP A 276 -17.83 -33.13 5.93
C ASP A 276 -17.22 -32.08 4.99
N LYS A 277 -17.22 -32.39 3.69
CA LYS A 277 -16.66 -31.52 2.65
C LYS A 277 -17.19 -30.09 2.71
N ALA A 278 -18.50 -29.93 2.99
CA ALA A 278 -19.14 -28.62 3.08
C ALA A 278 -18.54 -27.74 4.19
N ASP A 279 -18.21 -28.32 5.35
CA ASP A 279 -17.62 -27.60 6.48
C ASP A 279 -16.16 -27.22 6.20
N VAL A 280 -15.42 -28.10 5.53
CA VAL A 280 -14.03 -27.85 5.11
C VAL A 280 -13.96 -26.73 4.07
N ASP A 281 -14.84 -26.77 3.07
CA ASP A 281 -14.96 -25.71 2.06
C ASP A 281 -15.36 -24.37 2.72
N ALA A 282 -16.32 -24.41 3.66
CA ALA A 282 -16.72 -23.23 4.43
C ALA A 282 -15.57 -22.65 5.26
N LEU A 283 -14.75 -23.49 5.91
CA LEU A 283 -13.56 -23.04 6.64
C LEU A 283 -12.57 -22.31 5.72
N TRP A 284 -12.29 -22.85 4.52
CA TRP A 284 -11.39 -22.19 3.57
C TRP A 284 -11.92 -20.82 3.12
N HIS A 285 -13.21 -20.75 2.80
CA HIS A 285 -13.87 -19.49 2.46
C HIS A 285 -13.84 -18.49 3.61
N ASN A 286 -14.11 -18.93 4.84
CA ASN A 286 -14.06 -18.10 6.03
C ASN A 286 -12.64 -17.58 6.30
N ILE A 287 -11.60 -18.40 6.09
CA ILE A 287 -10.20 -17.94 6.18
C ILE A 287 -9.92 -16.83 5.18
N GLY A 288 -10.34 -16.98 3.93
CA GLY A 288 -10.22 -15.93 2.90
C GLY A 288 -10.97 -14.64 3.27
N ASP A 289 -12.18 -14.78 3.82
CA ASP A 289 -13.05 -13.67 4.22
C ASP A 289 -12.45 -12.85 5.37
N ILE A 290 -12.04 -13.49 6.47
CA ILE A 290 -11.43 -12.78 7.62
C ILE A 290 -10.14 -12.08 7.22
N CYS A 291 -9.40 -12.69 6.29
CA CYS A 291 -8.16 -12.17 5.75
C CYS A 291 -8.39 -10.90 4.93
N LEU A 292 -9.36 -10.91 4.02
CA LEU A 292 -9.73 -9.75 3.23
C LEU A 292 -10.29 -8.64 4.13
N LYS A 293 -11.24 -8.95 5.02
CA LYS A 293 -11.84 -7.98 5.97
C LYS A 293 -10.78 -7.30 6.86
N SER A 294 -9.71 -8.01 7.19
CA SER A 294 -8.57 -7.43 7.90
C SER A 294 -7.90 -6.32 7.10
N ILE A 295 -7.67 -6.53 5.80
CA ILE A 295 -7.10 -5.54 4.88
C ILE A 295 -8.07 -4.39 4.63
N LEU A 296 -9.36 -4.68 4.43
CA LEU A 296 -10.39 -3.64 4.22
C LEU A 296 -10.45 -2.66 5.40
N SER A 297 -10.24 -3.13 6.63
CA SER A 297 -10.27 -2.30 7.84
C SER A 297 -9.23 -1.16 7.85
N VAL A 298 -8.18 -1.27 7.03
CA VAL A 298 -7.08 -0.30 6.94
C VAL A 298 -6.89 0.27 5.53
N GLN A 299 -7.60 -0.24 4.51
CA GLN A 299 -7.34 0.10 3.12
C GLN A 299 -7.38 1.62 2.86
N PRO A 300 -8.38 2.39 3.34
CA PRO A 300 -8.40 3.83 3.08
C PRO A 300 -7.21 4.57 3.69
N THR A 301 -6.78 4.18 4.91
CA THR A 301 -5.58 4.74 5.55
C THR A 301 -4.32 4.37 4.76
N LEU A 302 -4.23 3.12 4.29
CA LEU A 302 -3.11 2.66 3.48
C LEU A 302 -3.00 3.41 2.15
N ALA A 303 -4.13 3.65 1.48
CA ALA A 303 -4.19 4.42 0.24
C ALA A 303 -3.76 5.88 0.44
N GLN A 304 -4.18 6.52 1.54
CA GLN A 304 -3.77 7.87 1.88
C GLN A 304 -2.27 7.97 2.18
N GLU A 305 -1.72 7.03 2.95
CA GLU A 305 -0.28 6.98 3.25
C GLU A 305 0.56 6.70 1.99
N TYR A 306 0.07 5.84 1.09
CA TYR A 306 0.68 5.61 -0.22
C TYR A 306 0.68 6.88 -1.07
N ALA A 307 -0.48 7.54 -1.22
CA ALA A 307 -0.61 8.76 -2.00
C ALA A 307 0.27 9.90 -1.45
N SER A 308 0.37 10.03 -0.14
CA SER A 308 1.25 11.02 0.52
C SER A 308 2.73 10.72 0.28
N THR A 309 3.16 9.47 0.47
CA THR A 309 4.56 9.04 0.30
C THR A 309 5.03 9.22 -1.15
N PHE A 310 4.16 8.91 -2.11
CA PHE A 310 4.47 8.93 -3.53
C PHE A 310 3.86 10.12 -4.26
N ALA A 311 3.49 11.20 -3.56
CA ALA A 311 2.90 12.41 -4.16
C ALA A 311 3.80 13.01 -5.27
N LYS A 312 5.13 12.86 -5.14
CA LYS A 312 6.11 13.24 -6.18
C LYS A 312 5.90 12.54 -7.52
N PHE A 313 5.27 11.37 -7.54
CA PHE A 313 4.98 10.62 -8.78
C PHE A 313 3.82 11.27 -9.53
N SER A 314 2.80 11.74 -8.81
CA SER A 314 1.65 12.46 -9.38
C SER A 314 2.04 13.87 -9.87
N ARG A 315 2.88 14.60 -9.13
CA ARG A 315 3.35 15.95 -9.54
C ARG A 315 4.15 15.94 -10.85
N LYS A 316 4.79 14.82 -11.20
CA LYS A 316 5.45 14.68 -12.52
C LYS A 316 4.47 14.30 -13.64
N ARG A 317 3.29 13.74 -13.32
CA ARG A 317 2.28 13.28 -14.30
C ARG A 317 1.19 14.29 -14.68
N GLY A 318 1.04 15.40 -13.97
CA GLY A 318 0.07 16.42 -14.35
C GLY A 318 0.18 17.68 -13.50
N ASP A 319 0.95 18.65 -13.98
CA ASP A 319 0.68 20.07 -13.73
C ASP A 319 0.03 20.59 -15.01
N SER A 320 -1.27 20.31 -15.16
CA SER A 320 -2.14 21.03 -16.07
C SER A 320 -2.60 22.27 -15.32
N GLY A 321 -1.79 23.32 -15.37
CA GLY A 321 -2.25 24.65 -15.05
C GLY A 321 -3.32 25.09 -16.05
N SER A 322 -4.58 24.96 -15.67
CA SER A 322 -5.64 25.89 -16.06
C SER A 322 -6.79 25.74 -15.06
N GLY A 323 -7.13 26.83 -14.38
CA GLY A 323 -8.37 26.91 -13.63
C GLY A 323 -9.53 26.78 -14.61
N GLY A 324 -10.36 25.77 -14.38
CA GLY A 324 -11.59 25.53 -15.12
C GLY A 324 -12.41 24.50 -14.36
N ASP A 325 -13.53 24.94 -13.82
CA ASP A 325 -14.49 24.11 -13.10
C ASP A 325 -14.97 22.92 -13.96
N GLY A 326 -15.03 21.74 -13.33
CA GLY A 326 -15.90 20.63 -13.69
C GLY A 326 -15.48 19.75 -14.87
N ASP A 327 -14.71 18.68 -14.61
CA ASP A 327 -15.02 17.29 -14.99
C ASP A 327 -13.85 16.39 -14.54
N ASP A 328 -13.92 15.92 -13.30
CA ASP A 328 -12.89 15.10 -12.66
C ASP A 328 -13.43 13.67 -12.53
N SER A 329 -13.32 12.83 -13.58
CA SER A 329 -13.25 11.38 -13.37
C SER A 329 -12.78 10.54 -14.59
N ASN A 330 -11.78 9.69 -14.31
CA ASN A 330 -11.75 8.25 -14.62
C ASN A 330 -10.87 7.65 -15.73
N THR A 331 -10.40 8.36 -16.76
CA THR A 331 -9.78 7.65 -17.90
C THR A 331 -8.25 7.42 -17.82
N THR A 332 -7.51 8.14 -16.95
CA THR A 332 -6.03 8.01 -16.88
C THR A 332 -5.47 7.39 -15.59
N ARG A 333 -6.31 7.13 -14.57
CA ARG A 333 -5.88 6.46 -13.33
C ARG A 333 -5.90 4.93 -13.40
N ALA A 334 -6.62 4.33 -14.35
CA ALA A 334 -6.88 2.89 -14.38
C ALA A 334 -5.63 2.01 -14.68
N ASN A 335 -4.59 2.56 -15.32
CA ASN A 335 -3.44 1.78 -15.82
C ASN A 335 -2.08 2.11 -15.17
N ALA A 336 -2.03 2.92 -14.11
CA ALA A 336 -0.79 3.08 -13.34
C ALA A 336 -0.61 1.87 -12.40
N GLN A 337 0.25 0.92 -12.77
CA GLN A 337 0.64 -0.17 -11.87
C GLN A 337 1.23 0.41 -10.58
N SER A 338 0.87 -0.17 -9.43
CA SER A 338 1.38 0.24 -8.12
C SER A 338 2.90 0.07 -8.04
N SER A 339 3.58 1.06 -7.44
CA SER A 339 5.02 0.96 -7.10
C SER A 339 5.25 0.08 -5.88
N CYS A 340 4.20 -0.23 -5.12
CA CYS A 340 4.28 -1.06 -3.93
C CYS A 340 3.49 -2.35 -4.12
N PHE A 341 4.01 -3.44 -3.59
CA PHE A 341 3.27 -4.64 -3.28
C PHE A 341 3.68 -5.14 -1.90
N ALA A 342 2.95 -6.06 -1.30
CA ALA A 342 3.35 -6.64 -0.02
C ALA A 342 2.87 -8.07 0.10
N ILE A 343 3.71 -8.94 0.65
CA ILE A 343 3.36 -10.30 1.04
C ILE A 343 3.20 -10.32 2.55
N LEU A 344 1.98 -10.58 3.02
CA LEU A 344 1.60 -10.63 4.42
C LEU A 344 1.53 -12.09 4.88
N GLY A 345 2.00 -12.34 6.10
CA GLY A 345 1.74 -13.59 6.82
C GLY A 345 0.61 -13.40 7.81
N MET A 346 -0.52 -14.05 7.58
CA MET A 346 -1.67 -14.05 8.49
C MET A 346 -1.57 -15.25 9.42
N ASP A 347 -1.68 -15.03 10.72
CA ASP A 347 -1.64 -16.09 11.72
C ASP A 347 -3.07 -16.39 12.17
N VAL A 348 -3.58 -17.55 11.80
CA VAL A 348 -4.97 -17.98 12.05
C VAL A 348 -4.98 -19.20 12.95
N LEU A 349 -5.85 -19.21 13.95
CA LEU A 349 -6.12 -20.36 14.81
C LEU A 349 -7.50 -20.92 14.48
N VAL A 350 -7.62 -22.22 14.30
CA VAL A 350 -8.92 -22.89 14.12
C VAL A 350 -9.34 -23.48 15.47
N ASP A 351 -10.59 -23.25 15.87
CA ASP A 351 -11.15 -23.86 17.09
C ASP A 351 -11.81 -25.22 16.82
N GLU A 352 -12.23 -25.91 17.88
CA GLU A 352 -12.86 -27.23 17.80
C GLU A 352 -14.16 -27.26 16.98
N ASN A 353 -14.79 -26.10 16.72
CA ASN A 353 -16.00 -25.96 15.92
C ASN A 353 -15.68 -25.48 14.49
N LEU A 354 -14.42 -25.61 14.05
CA LEU A 354 -13.95 -25.14 12.74
C LEU A 354 -14.14 -23.63 12.51
N LYS A 355 -14.22 -22.81 13.57
CA LYS A 355 -14.23 -21.35 13.42
C LYS A 355 -12.79 -20.81 13.35
N PRO A 356 -12.43 -20.04 12.30
CA PRO A 356 -11.11 -19.43 12.20
C PRO A 356 -11.04 -18.11 13.00
N TRP A 357 -9.97 -17.96 13.76
CA TRP A 357 -9.67 -16.78 14.59
C TRP A 357 -8.37 -16.13 14.11
N LEU A 358 -8.41 -14.84 13.76
CA LEU A 358 -7.19 -14.11 13.43
C LEU A 358 -6.42 -13.74 14.70
N LEU A 359 -5.15 -14.14 14.77
CA LEU A 359 -4.27 -13.87 15.91
C LEU A 359 -3.39 -12.63 15.70
N GLU A 360 -2.77 -12.52 14.53
CA GLU A 360 -1.91 -11.39 14.14
C GLU A 360 -1.69 -11.31 12.62
N VAL A 361 -1.22 -10.16 12.15
CA VAL A 361 -0.78 -9.94 10.77
C VAL A 361 0.69 -9.54 10.76
N ASN A 362 1.50 -10.25 9.99
CA ASN A 362 2.93 -10.04 9.86
C ASN A 362 3.25 -9.43 8.49
N HIS A 363 3.69 -8.17 8.46
CA HIS A 363 4.15 -7.48 7.23
C HIS A 363 5.60 -7.79 6.84
N LEU A 364 6.34 -8.48 7.72
CA LEU A 364 7.68 -9.00 7.48
C LEU A 364 7.70 -10.49 7.87
N PRO A 365 6.96 -11.35 7.15
CA PRO A 365 6.99 -12.78 7.44
C PRO A 365 8.39 -13.36 7.17
N SER A 366 8.76 -14.39 7.92
CA SER A 366 10.08 -15.00 7.74
C SER A 366 10.12 -15.90 6.51
N PHE A 367 10.92 -15.50 5.51
CA PHE A 367 11.22 -16.32 4.34
C PHE A 367 12.43 -17.26 4.52
N GLY A 368 12.91 -17.44 5.76
CA GLY A 368 13.97 -18.41 6.06
C GLY A 368 13.53 -19.84 5.76
N CYS A 369 14.38 -20.63 5.10
CA CYS A 369 14.06 -21.97 4.67
C CYS A 369 14.96 -22.98 5.39
N ASP A 370 14.47 -23.53 6.50
CA ASP A 370 15.23 -24.42 7.39
C ASP A 370 14.92 -25.92 7.12
N SER A 371 13.96 -26.20 6.23
CA SER A 371 13.52 -27.55 5.82
C SER A 371 13.11 -27.56 4.34
N PRO A 372 13.11 -28.72 3.66
CA PRO A 372 12.66 -28.85 2.27
C PRO A 372 11.23 -28.34 2.04
N LEU A 373 10.32 -28.60 2.98
CA LEU A 373 8.97 -28.03 2.98
C LEU A 373 8.96 -26.48 2.91
N ASP A 374 9.83 -25.80 3.67
CA ASP A 374 9.90 -24.32 3.61
C ASP A 374 10.31 -23.86 2.21
N TRP A 375 11.27 -24.56 1.58
CA TRP A 375 11.74 -24.25 0.23
C TRP A 375 10.61 -24.42 -0.79
N ASN A 376 9.93 -25.58 -0.79
CA ASN A 376 8.82 -25.86 -1.69
C ASN A 376 7.75 -24.74 -1.67
N ILE A 377 7.30 -24.37 -0.47
CA ILE A 377 6.20 -23.41 -0.31
C ILE A 377 6.67 -21.98 -0.61
N LYS A 378 7.79 -21.55 -0.02
CA LYS A 378 8.22 -20.14 -0.10
C LYS A 378 8.80 -19.81 -1.47
N GLU A 379 9.43 -20.76 -2.13
CA GLU A 379 9.94 -20.52 -3.48
C GLU A 379 8.79 -20.32 -4.48
N ARG A 380 7.74 -21.14 -4.42
CA ARG A 380 6.52 -20.95 -5.23
C ARG A 380 5.82 -19.63 -4.92
N LEU A 381 5.65 -19.34 -3.63
CA LEU A 381 5.04 -18.09 -3.15
C LEU A 381 5.74 -16.86 -3.72
N LEU A 382 7.08 -16.80 -3.60
CA LEU A 382 7.84 -15.63 -4.03
C LEU A 382 7.95 -15.54 -5.55
N ASN A 383 8.08 -16.67 -6.27
CA ASN A 383 8.08 -16.66 -7.73
C ASN A 383 6.77 -16.11 -8.28
N GLN A 384 5.63 -16.72 -7.93
CA GLN A 384 4.34 -16.29 -8.49
C GLN A 384 3.99 -14.85 -8.06
N ALA A 385 4.41 -14.41 -6.87
CA ALA A 385 4.23 -13.01 -6.47
C ALA A 385 5.00 -12.05 -7.40
N LEU A 386 6.20 -12.42 -7.88
CA LEU A 386 6.95 -11.63 -8.84
C LEU A 386 6.31 -11.66 -10.25
N ASP A 387 5.70 -12.80 -10.63
CA ASP A 387 4.96 -12.94 -11.90
C ASP A 387 3.73 -12.02 -11.92
N ILE A 388 2.95 -11.99 -10.83
CA ILE A 388 1.81 -11.07 -10.66
C ILE A 388 2.22 -9.59 -10.80
N MET A 389 3.44 -9.23 -10.40
CA MET A 389 3.92 -7.85 -10.48
C MET A 389 4.35 -7.42 -11.88
N GLN A 390 4.54 -8.37 -12.81
CA GLN A 390 4.89 -8.14 -14.22
C GLN A 390 6.03 -7.13 -14.39
N ILE A 391 7.12 -7.31 -13.65
CA ILE A 391 8.28 -6.41 -13.69
C ILE A 391 9.02 -6.62 -15.02
N SER A 392 9.32 -5.54 -15.74
CA SER A 392 10.00 -5.60 -17.03
C SER A 392 11.37 -4.93 -17.01
N ALA A 393 12.32 -5.50 -17.77
CA ALA A 393 13.63 -4.88 -17.97
C ALA A 393 13.53 -3.50 -18.67
N MET A 394 12.40 -3.24 -19.35
CA MET A 394 12.15 -2.02 -20.12
C MET A 394 11.42 -0.92 -19.33
N ASP A 395 11.02 -1.18 -18.08
CA ASP A 395 10.21 -0.24 -17.27
C ASP A 395 10.81 1.16 -17.19
N LYS A 396 12.14 1.24 -17.01
CA LYS A 396 12.86 2.51 -16.96
C LYS A 396 12.80 3.25 -18.30
N ASP A 397 13.05 2.56 -19.41
CA ASP A 397 13.06 3.19 -20.73
C ASP A 397 11.65 3.62 -21.15
N ALA A 398 10.63 2.81 -20.85
CA ALA A 398 9.24 3.17 -21.07
C ALA A 398 8.87 4.44 -20.29
N TYR A 399 9.28 4.52 -19.02
CA TYR A 399 9.10 5.71 -18.19
C TYR A 399 9.86 6.92 -18.72
N ASP A 400 11.14 6.76 -19.08
CA ASP A 400 11.97 7.85 -19.61
C ASP A 400 11.39 8.39 -20.94
N ALA A 401 10.88 7.50 -21.81
CA ALA A 401 10.22 7.87 -23.07
C ALA A 401 8.87 8.59 -22.83
N GLU A 402 8.04 8.11 -21.90
CA GLU A 402 6.79 8.78 -21.51
C GLU A 402 7.09 10.16 -20.92
N HIS A 403 8.11 10.26 -20.07
CA HIS A 403 8.52 11.50 -19.44
C HIS A 403 9.04 12.51 -20.47
N ALA A 404 9.87 12.08 -21.43
CA ALA A 404 10.35 12.93 -22.51
C ALA A 404 9.20 13.46 -23.37
N LYS A 405 8.24 12.60 -23.75
CA LYS A 405 7.03 13.01 -24.48
C LYS A 405 6.21 14.05 -23.71
N ASN A 406 6.04 13.86 -22.41
CA ASN A 406 5.30 14.78 -21.55
C ASN A 406 6.01 16.13 -21.40
N VAL A 407 7.35 16.14 -21.27
CA VAL A 407 8.16 17.37 -21.24
C VAL A 407 8.07 18.10 -22.58
N GLN A 408 8.16 17.39 -23.70
CA GLN A 408 8.01 17.97 -25.03
C GLN A 408 6.63 18.62 -25.21
N ARG A 409 5.55 17.96 -24.76
CA ARG A 409 4.19 18.53 -24.78
C ARG A 409 4.07 19.81 -23.94
N ARG A 410 4.77 19.91 -22.81
CA ARG A 410 4.79 21.10 -21.96
C ARG A 410 5.59 22.25 -22.55
N LEU A 411 6.72 21.95 -23.18
CA LEU A 411 7.62 22.98 -23.74
C LEU A 411 7.08 23.59 -25.03
N TYR A 412 6.48 22.79 -25.90
CA TYR A 412 6.05 23.25 -27.24
C TYR A 412 4.55 23.58 -27.33
N GLY A 413 3.81 23.48 -26.22
CA GLY A 413 2.35 23.55 -26.22
C GLY A 413 1.76 22.34 -26.94
N GLY A 414 0.53 21.95 -26.59
CA GLY A 414 -0.21 20.98 -27.41
C GLY A 414 -0.49 21.62 -28.76
N GLY A 415 0.41 21.46 -29.73
CA GLY A 415 0.12 21.77 -31.11
C GLY A 415 -1.07 20.93 -31.53
N GLY A 416 -2.26 21.55 -31.54
CA GLY A 416 -3.38 21.01 -32.27
C GLY A 416 -2.90 20.76 -33.69
N GLU A 417 -3.20 19.58 -34.21
CA GLU A 417 -3.15 19.33 -35.63
C GLU A 417 -3.95 20.44 -36.32
N GLY A 418 -3.22 21.40 -36.88
CA GLY A 418 -3.78 22.53 -37.59
C GLY A 418 -4.55 22.00 -38.78
N SER A 419 -5.87 22.04 -38.65
CA SER A 419 -6.84 22.19 -39.73
C SER A 419 -6.18 22.96 -40.88
N LYS A 420 -5.91 22.29 -42.00
CA LYS A 420 -5.71 22.96 -43.29
C LYS A 420 -6.97 23.77 -43.57
N ARG A 421 -6.96 25.06 -43.19
CA ARG A 421 -7.90 26.03 -43.74
C ARG A 421 -7.39 26.36 -45.13
N SER A 422 -8.19 25.98 -46.11
CA SER A 422 -8.15 26.50 -47.47
C SER A 422 -8.41 28.00 -47.41
N ASP A 423 -7.36 28.80 -47.58
CA ASP A 423 -7.53 30.20 -47.96
C ASP A 423 -7.77 30.25 -49.47
N ASP A 424 -9.04 30.19 -49.85
CA ASP A 424 -9.52 30.76 -51.10
C ASP A 424 -9.56 32.29 -50.92
N ASN A 425 -8.72 33.01 -51.67
CA ASN A 425 -9.17 34.12 -52.53
C ASN A 425 -7.99 34.82 -53.25
N ASN A 426 -7.94 34.56 -54.56
CA ASN A 426 -8.01 35.54 -55.64
C ASN A 426 -6.90 36.61 -55.77
N ALA A 427 -6.01 36.39 -56.75
CA ALA A 427 -5.41 37.44 -57.56
C ALA A 427 -5.05 36.91 -58.96
N THR A 428 -5.95 37.18 -59.91
CA THR A 428 -5.67 37.66 -61.29
C THR A 428 -4.43 37.14 -62.03
N THR A 429 -4.70 36.21 -62.95
CA THR A 429 -4.33 36.25 -64.39
C THR A 429 -3.26 37.25 -64.84
N ASP A 430 -2.13 36.72 -65.32
CA ASP A 430 -1.63 37.08 -66.65
C ASP A 430 -0.85 35.90 -67.25
N GLY A 431 -0.96 35.73 -68.57
CA GLY A 431 -0.57 34.52 -69.29
C GLY A 431 0.86 34.51 -69.81
N GLY A 432 1.34 33.31 -70.16
CA GLY A 432 2.64 33.12 -70.82
C GLY A 432 2.90 31.65 -71.14
N ASP A 433 2.71 31.33 -72.41
CA ASP A 433 2.88 30.05 -73.11
C ASP A 433 4.33 29.52 -73.14
N GLY A 434 4.50 28.22 -73.39
CA GLY A 434 5.78 27.63 -73.80
C GLY A 434 6.13 26.28 -73.17
N GLY A 435 5.93 25.20 -73.94
CA GLY A 435 6.32 23.83 -73.59
C GLY A 435 7.82 23.52 -73.70
N GLY A 436 8.19 22.32 -73.27
CA GLY A 436 9.51 21.73 -73.48
C GLY A 436 9.80 20.59 -72.50
N ASP A 437 9.83 19.37 -73.03
CA ASP A 437 10.44 18.19 -72.41
C ASP A 437 11.92 18.46 -72.07
N ASP A 438 12.42 18.04 -70.90
CA ASP A 438 13.62 17.19 -70.84
C ASP A 438 13.85 16.55 -69.45
N ASP A 439 14.54 15.43 -69.55
CA ASP A 439 14.94 14.41 -68.58
C ASP A 439 15.87 14.89 -67.44
N GLY A 440 15.94 14.12 -66.35
CA GLY A 440 16.92 14.35 -65.28
C GLY A 440 16.55 13.79 -63.91
N GLY A 441 16.65 12.48 -63.73
CA GLY A 441 16.43 11.82 -62.45
C GLY A 441 17.47 12.13 -61.36
N VAL A 442 17.04 12.10 -60.10
CA VAL A 442 17.87 11.69 -58.95
C VAL A 442 16.99 10.93 -57.95
N SER A 443 17.36 9.68 -57.74
CA SER A 443 16.87 8.74 -56.73
C SER A 443 17.16 9.20 -55.29
N GLY A 444 16.15 9.18 -54.43
CA GLY A 444 16.24 9.30 -52.97
C GLY A 444 15.38 8.22 -52.28
N PRO A 445 15.80 7.70 -51.11
CA PRO A 445 15.54 6.33 -50.69
C PRO A 445 14.15 6.09 -50.09
N GLU A 446 13.63 4.90 -50.38
CA GLU A 446 12.41 4.32 -49.82
C GLU A 446 12.44 4.30 -48.29
N THR A 447 11.42 4.89 -47.69
CA THR A 447 11.11 4.76 -46.26
C THR A 447 10.18 3.57 -46.08
N ASN A 448 10.64 2.60 -45.28
CA ASN A 448 9.94 1.35 -45.01
C ASN A 448 8.91 1.60 -43.88
N GLU A 449 7.68 1.99 -44.26
CA GLU A 449 6.53 2.10 -43.35
C GLU A 449 6.08 0.70 -42.88
N LYS A 450 6.21 0.42 -41.58
CA LYS A 450 5.51 -0.69 -40.93
C LYS A 450 4.07 -0.29 -40.68
N THR A 451 3.17 -0.82 -41.51
CA THR A 451 1.72 -0.67 -41.48
C THR A 451 1.13 -1.22 -40.17
N GLN A 452 0.40 -0.40 -39.40
CA GLN A 452 -0.51 -0.85 -38.34
C GLN A 452 -1.75 -1.49 -39.01
N LYS A 453 -2.09 -2.73 -38.66
CA LYS A 453 -3.32 -3.38 -39.11
C LYS A 453 -4.53 -2.82 -38.36
N SER A 454 -5.46 -2.18 -39.07
CA SER A 454 -6.80 -1.86 -38.56
C SER A 454 -7.61 -3.14 -38.29
N PRO A 455 -8.48 -3.18 -37.27
CA PRO A 455 -9.37 -4.32 -37.03
C PRO A 455 -10.35 -4.49 -38.21
N ARG A 456 -10.59 -5.74 -38.58
CA ARG A 456 -11.43 -6.13 -39.72
C ARG A 456 -12.90 -5.83 -39.39
N ALA A 457 -13.59 -5.06 -40.24
CA ALA A 457 -15.01 -4.78 -40.10
C ALA A 457 -15.85 -6.07 -40.10
N LEU A 458 -16.81 -6.18 -39.18
CA LEU A 458 -17.69 -7.34 -39.04
C LEU A 458 -18.75 -7.34 -40.13
N SER A 459 -19.18 -8.53 -40.56
CA SER A 459 -20.34 -8.64 -41.46
C SER A 459 -21.62 -8.21 -40.74
N LYS A 460 -22.69 -7.91 -41.48
CA LYS A 460 -23.99 -7.50 -40.91
C LYS A 460 -24.52 -8.54 -39.92
N ASP A 461 -24.39 -9.82 -40.26
CA ASP A 461 -24.89 -10.93 -39.44
C ASP A 461 -24.03 -11.11 -38.19
N ASP A 462 -22.70 -10.99 -38.32
CA ASP A 462 -21.77 -11.09 -37.19
C ASP A 462 -21.94 -9.91 -36.22
N LEU A 463 -22.14 -8.69 -36.73
CA LEU A 463 -22.38 -7.51 -35.92
C LEU A 463 -23.71 -7.62 -35.16
N THR A 464 -24.75 -8.17 -35.81
CA THR A 464 -26.05 -8.41 -35.19
C THR A 464 -25.93 -9.42 -34.05
N ALA A 465 -25.27 -10.55 -34.27
CA ALA A 465 -25.04 -11.57 -33.25
C ALA A 465 -24.19 -11.03 -32.08
N THR A 466 -23.13 -10.26 -32.38
CA THR A 466 -22.26 -9.66 -31.37
C THR A 466 -23.02 -8.64 -30.51
N LEU A 467 -23.87 -7.81 -31.13
CA LEU A 467 -24.69 -6.85 -30.38
C LEU A 467 -25.79 -7.52 -29.54
N GLN A 468 -26.39 -8.61 -30.04
CA GLN A 468 -27.35 -9.41 -29.27
C GLN A 468 -26.71 -10.01 -28.02
N ASN A 469 -25.50 -10.56 -28.13
CA ASN A 469 -24.76 -11.08 -26.98
C ASN A 469 -24.28 -9.95 -26.04
N PHE A 470 -23.81 -8.83 -26.60
CA PHE A 470 -23.41 -7.68 -25.81
C PHE A 470 -24.56 -7.12 -24.96
N TYR A 471 -25.74 -6.92 -25.55
CA TYR A 471 -26.89 -6.39 -24.82
C TYR A 471 -27.52 -7.41 -23.87
N SER A 472 -27.47 -8.72 -24.15
CA SER A 472 -27.93 -9.72 -23.18
C SER A 472 -27.12 -9.71 -21.87
N LEU A 473 -25.83 -9.37 -21.94
CA LEU A 473 -24.94 -9.27 -20.78
C LEU A 473 -25.03 -7.91 -20.06
N VAL A 474 -25.18 -6.83 -20.82
CA VAL A 474 -25.03 -5.46 -20.30
C VAL A 474 -26.37 -4.77 -20.04
N ASN A 475 -27.42 -5.12 -20.79
CA ASN A 475 -28.76 -4.57 -20.61
C ASN A 475 -29.86 -5.53 -21.14
N PRO A 476 -30.28 -6.52 -20.34
CA PRO A 476 -31.20 -7.58 -20.77
C PRO A 476 -32.60 -7.10 -21.16
N GLU A 477 -33.00 -5.90 -20.73
CA GLU A 477 -34.35 -5.35 -20.98
C GLU A 477 -34.48 -4.65 -22.34
N LYS A 478 -33.40 -4.57 -23.13
CA LYS A 478 -33.43 -3.88 -24.42
C LYS A 478 -34.12 -4.71 -25.51
N PRO A 479 -35.15 -4.19 -26.20
CA PRO A 479 -35.86 -4.94 -27.23
C PRO A 479 -35.00 -5.20 -28.47
N HIS A 480 -35.12 -6.41 -29.03
CA HIS A 480 -34.34 -6.85 -30.20
C HIS A 480 -34.56 -5.97 -31.46
N SER A 481 -35.71 -5.29 -31.57
CA SER A 481 -36.02 -4.36 -32.68
C SER A 481 -35.05 -3.19 -32.79
N ASP A 482 -34.43 -2.77 -31.68
CA ASP A 482 -33.47 -1.66 -31.67
C ASP A 482 -32.09 -2.09 -32.19
N ILE A 483 -31.78 -3.40 -32.14
CA ILE A 483 -30.49 -3.92 -32.57
C ILE A 483 -30.38 -3.83 -34.09
N ASP A 484 -31.43 -4.21 -34.82
CA ASP A 484 -31.45 -4.12 -36.29
C ASP A 484 -31.31 -2.68 -36.78
N ALA A 485 -31.91 -1.71 -36.08
CA ALA A 485 -31.76 -0.29 -36.36
C ALA A 485 -30.32 0.21 -36.12
N ILE A 486 -29.67 -0.27 -35.05
CA ILE A 486 -28.27 0.06 -34.73
C ILE A 486 -27.32 -0.55 -35.76
N VAL A 487 -27.51 -1.81 -36.11
CA VAL A 487 -26.72 -2.50 -37.15
C VAL A 487 -26.85 -1.74 -38.47
N THR A 488 -28.06 -1.38 -38.88
CA THR A 488 -28.29 -0.65 -40.14
C THR A 488 -27.62 0.73 -40.14
N LYS A 489 -27.63 1.43 -39.00
CA LYS A 489 -27.02 2.77 -38.89
C LYS A 489 -25.48 2.75 -38.84
N PHE A 490 -24.89 1.71 -38.27
CA PHE A 490 -23.46 1.67 -37.97
C PHE A 490 -22.70 0.56 -38.71
N LEU A 491 -23.32 -0.09 -39.70
CA LEU A 491 -22.67 -1.14 -40.50
C LEU A 491 -21.38 -0.62 -41.16
N ASP A 492 -21.41 0.60 -41.68
CA ASP A 492 -20.30 1.26 -42.38
C ASP A 492 -19.39 2.07 -41.44
N ASN A 493 -19.74 2.20 -40.15
CA ASN A 493 -18.99 2.98 -39.16
C ASN A 493 -19.00 2.31 -37.78
N GLN A 494 -18.51 1.07 -37.76
CA GLN A 494 -18.50 0.21 -36.57
C GLN A 494 -17.52 0.72 -35.48
N GLU A 495 -16.50 1.50 -35.86
CA GLU A 495 -15.60 2.14 -34.89
C GLU A 495 -16.31 3.18 -34.03
N GLU A 496 -17.21 3.97 -34.60
CA GLU A 496 -17.99 4.95 -33.84
C GLU A 496 -18.99 4.25 -32.92
N LEU A 497 -19.60 3.16 -33.38
CA LEU A 497 -20.44 2.31 -32.54
C LEU A 497 -19.65 1.71 -31.37
N HIS A 498 -18.46 1.17 -31.63
CA HIS A 498 -17.58 0.64 -30.59
C HIS A 498 -17.22 1.72 -29.57
N LYS A 499 -16.78 2.91 -30.02
CA LYS A 499 -16.46 4.04 -29.14
C LYS A 499 -17.68 4.49 -28.32
N SER A 500 -18.85 4.59 -28.94
CA SER A 500 -20.09 4.98 -28.25
C SER A 500 -20.50 3.97 -27.18
N LEU A 501 -20.35 2.67 -27.45
CA LEU A 501 -20.64 1.60 -26.48
C LEU A 501 -19.61 1.54 -25.36
N VAL A 502 -18.32 1.73 -25.66
CA VAL A 502 -17.27 1.82 -24.63
C VAL A 502 -17.52 3.00 -23.69
N VAL A 503 -17.91 4.17 -24.21
CA VAL A 503 -18.24 5.33 -23.38
C VAL A 503 -19.46 5.06 -22.50
N LYS A 504 -20.51 4.43 -23.06
CA LYS A 504 -21.78 4.24 -22.36
C LYS A 504 -21.77 3.07 -21.35
N TYR A 505 -21.05 2.00 -21.66
CA TYR A 505 -21.11 0.73 -20.93
C TYR A 505 -19.73 0.22 -20.47
N GLY A 506 -18.64 0.93 -20.79
CA GLY A 506 -17.27 0.54 -20.44
C GLY A 506 -16.67 -0.59 -21.29
N ARG A 507 -17.42 -1.11 -22.28
CA ARG A 507 -17.03 -2.17 -23.23
C ARG A 507 -17.69 -1.93 -24.59
N GLY A 508 -17.07 -2.38 -25.68
CA GLY A 508 -17.61 -2.22 -27.03
C GLY A 508 -17.62 -3.52 -27.85
N VAL A 509 -18.18 -3.44 -29.05
CA VAL A 509 -18.48 -4.62 -29.90
C VAL A 509 -17.25 -5.43 -30.33
N PHE A 510 -16.09 -4.81 -30.51
CA PHE A 510 -14.85 -5.53 -30.86
C PHE A 510 -14.12 -6.18 -29.69
N ASP A 511 -14.59 -5.97 -28.46
CA ASP A 511 -14.02 -6.62 -27.28
C ASP A 511 -14.47 -8.09 -27.16
N GLU A 512 -15.46 -8.51 -27.97
CA GLU A 512 -16.16 -9.81 -27.88
C GLU A 512 -15.97 -10.72 -29.11
N THR A 513 -15.24 -10.32 -30.15
CA THR A 513 -15.10 -11.15 -31.37
C THR A 513 -14.06 -12.27 -31.18
N PRO A 514 -14.44 -13.56 -31.26
CA PRO A 514 -13.50 -14.67 -31.21
C PRO A 514 -12.63 -14.68 -32.47
N ARG A 515 -11.31 -14.75 -32.33
CA ARG A 515 -10.38 -14.87 -33.47
C ARG A 515 -10.65 -16.17 -34.23
N GLY A 516 -11.24 -16.05 -35.42
CA GLY A 516 -11.60 -17.17 -36.29
C GLY A 516 -10.40 -17.85 -36.96
N LYS A 517 -10.34 -19.17 -36.78
CA LYS A 517 -9.50 -20.22 -37.35
C LYS A 517 -9.11 -20.04 -38.83
N THR A 518 -7.81 -20.11 -39.14
CA THR A 518 -7.30 -20.50 -40.47
C THR A 518 -6.58 -21.84 -40.38
N ALA A 519 -7.02 -22.80 -41.18
CA ALA A 519 -6.47 -24.15 -41.23
C ALA A 519 -5.11 -24.19 -41.94
N ARG A 520 -4.07 -24.70 -41.24
CA ARG A 520 -3.06 -25.67 -41.71
C ARG A 520 -1.93 -25.86 -40.68
N GLY A 521 -1.85 -27.07 -40.12
CA GLY A 521 -0.60 -27.71 -39.69
C GLY A 521 -0.09 -27.40 -38.28
N ASP A 522 -0.41 -28.28 -37.33
CA ASP A 522 0.37 -28.67 -36.14
C ASP A 522 1.40 -27.68 -35.59
N VAL A 523 0.93 -26.73 -34.77
CA VAL A 523 1.55 -26.37 -33.48
C VAL A 523 0.40 -25.92 -32.57
N GLN A 524 0.27 -26.52 -31.39
CA GLN A 524 -0.64 -26.05 -30.34
C GLN A 524 -0.15 -24.69 -29.85
N ASP A 525 -0.75 -23.60 -30.35
CA ASP A 525 -0.68 -22.31 -29.68
C ASP A 525 -1.79 -22.28 -28.63
N GLU A 526 -1.47 -22.82 -27.45
CA GLU A 526 -2.19 -22.52 -26.23
C GLU A 526 -2.03 -21.02 -25.97
N GLU A 527 -3.15 -20.30 -25.88
CA GLU A 527 -3.16 -18.99 -25.23
C GLU A 527 -2.72 -19.21 -23.78
N GLU A 528 -1.43 -18.98 -23.49
CA GLU A 528 -0.89 -18.89 -22.13
C GLU A 528 -1.50 -17.66 -21.42
N ASP A 529 -2.78 -17.75 -21.06
CA ASP A 529 -3.18 -17.29 -19.75
C ASP A 529 -2.33 -18.10 -18.76
N GLU A 530 -1.19 -17.57 -18.32
CA GLU A 530 -0.43 -18.12 -17.19
C GLU A 530 -1.40 -18.21 -16.01
N GLN A 531 -2.04 -19.36 -15.88
CA GLN A 531 -2.97 -19.66 -14.81
C GLN A 531 -2.16 -19.51 -13.53
N LEU A 532 -2.50 -18.51 -12.71
CA LEU A 532 -1.87 -18.36 -11.39
C LEU A 532 -2.12 -19.67 -10.62
N ILE A 533 -1.09 -20.54 -10.57
CA ILE A 533 -1.26 -21.93 -10.16
C ILE A 533 -1.66 -22.01 -8.69
N ASP A 534 -1.06 -21.16 -7.84
CA ASP A 534 -1.31 -21.16 -6.40
C ASP A 534 -1.89 -19.84 -5.87
N PHE A 535 -1.89 -18.74 -6.63
CA PHE A 535 -2.53 -17.49 -6.18
C PHE A 535 -3.93 -17.32 -6.74
N VAL A 536 -4.91 -17.14 -5.85
CA VAL A 536 -6.28 -16.79 -6.23
C VAL A 536 -6.56 -15.34 -5.90
N ARG A 537 -7.14 -14.60 -6.86
CA ARG A 537 -7.56 -13.22 -6.62
C ARG A 537 -8.76 -13.18 -5.66
N LEU A 538 -8.55 -12.65 -4.45
CA LEU A 538 -9.61 -12.41 -3.47
C LEU A 538 -10.38 -11.11 -3.74
N TYR A 539 -9.69 -10.06 -4.17
CA TYR A 539 -10.31 -8.75 -4.40
C TYR A 539 -9.65 -7.97 -5.57
N PRO A 540 -10.45 -7.32 -6.44
CA PRO A 540 -11.88 -7.59 -6.64
C PRO A 540 -12.02 -9.05 -7.10
N PRO A 541 -13.06 -9.77 -6.65
CA PRO A 541 -13.20 -11.16 -7.05
C PRO A 541 -13.48 -11.25 -8.55
N PRO A 542 -13.09 -12.37 -9.18
CA PRO A 542 -13.26 -12.55 -10.62
C PRO A 542 -14.73 -12.53 -11.03
N VAL A 543 -15.63 -13.00 -10.16
CA VAL A 543 -17.08 -13.01 -10.38
C VAL A 543 -17.77 -12.19 -9.28
N PRO A 544 -18.77 -11.35 -9.61
CA PRO A 544 -19.59 -10.68 -8.62
C PRO A 544 -20.32 -11.68 -7.71
N THR A 545 -20.14 -11.57 -6.40
CA THR A 545 -20.86 -12.36 -5.39
C THR A 545 -21.67 -11.44 -4.46
N PRO A 546 -22.69 -11.94 -3.76
CA PRO A 546 -23.42 -11.16 -2.76
C PRO A 546 -22.50 -10.54 -1.68
N GLN A 547 -21.43 -11.25 -1.33
CA GLN A 547 -20.41 -10.80 -0.37
C GLN A 547 -19.70 -9.51 -0.82
N ASN A 548 -19.66 -9.23 -2.12
CA ASN A 548 -19.02 -8.02 -2.65
C ASN A 548 -19.72 -6.74 -2.25
N ALA A 549 -21.05 -6.79 -2.10
CA ALA A 549 -21.82 -5.66 -1.61
C ALA A 549 -21.43 -5.34 -0.16
N ILE A 550 -21.16 -6.36 0.66
CA ILE A 550 -20.70 -6.21 2.04
C ILE A 550 -19.29 -5.60 2.06
N TYR A 551 -18.36 -6.13 1.26
CA TYR A 551 -17.00 -5.57 1.18
C TYR A 551 -16.99 -4.11 0.72
N LYS A 552 -17.82 -3.76 -0.27
CA LYS A 552 -17.98 -2.38 -0.72
C LYS A 552 -18.52 -1.49 0.40
N LYS A 553 -19.57 -1.94 1.10
CA LYS A 553 -20.14 -1.21 2.25
C LYS A 553 -19.11 -0.99 3.37
N ILE A 554 -18.25 -1.98 3.63
CA ILE A 554 -17.14 -1.86 4.58
C ILE A 554 -16.14 -0.79 4.14
N LEU A 555 -15.72 -0.82 2.86
CA LEU A 555 -14.80 0.18 2.31
C LEU A 555 -15.37 1.60 2.36
N ASP A 556 -16.62 1.76 1.94
CA ASP A 556 -17.31 3.05 1.95
C ASP A 556 -17.42 3.61 3.37
N ALA A 557 -17.73 2.75 4.36
CA ALA A 557 -17.75 3.16 5.77
C ALA A 557 -16.37 3.55 6.30
N CYS A 558 -15.31 2.81 5.93
CA CYS A 558 -13.95 3.17 6.29
C CYS A 558 -13.50 4.49 5.64
N GLN A 559 -13.88 4.73 4.38
CA GLN A 559 -13.57 5.97 3.65
C GLN A 559 -14.30 7.16 4.27
N ASN A 560 -15.61 7.06 4.51
CA ASN A 560 -16.41 8.09 5.17
C ASN A 560 -15.84 8.49 6.53
N ASN A 561 -15.35 7.52 7.32
CA ASN A 561 -14.70 7.83 8.59
C ASN A 561 -13.40 8.62 8.40
N ILE A 562 -12.60 8.35 7.36
CA ILE A 562 -11.40 9.16 7.07
C ILE A 562 -11.80 10.56 6.62
N ASP A 563 -12.79 10.68 5.75
CA ASP A 563 -13.25 11.95 5.23
C ASP A 563 -13.81 12.82 6.36
N GLU A 564 -14.57 12.24 7.29
CA GLU A 564 -15.04 12.93 8.49
C GLU A 564 -13.88 13.39 9.39
N GLN A 565 -12.85 12.56 9.57
CA GLN A 565 -11.66 12.92 10.34
C GLN A 565 -10.86 14.06 9.68
N LEU A 566 -10.70 14.01 8.35
CA LEU A 566 -10.05 15.07 7.58
C LEU A 566 -10.85 16.37 7.63
N LEU A 567 -12.17 16.29 7.52
CA LEU A 567 -13.06 17.44 7.63
C LEU A 567 -12.94 18.08 9.01
N ARG A 568 -12.85 17.29 10.09
CA ARG A 568 -12.61 17.79 11.45
C ARG A 568 -11.26 18.48 11.63
N LEU A 569 -10.22 17.98 10.97
CA LEU A 569 -8.87 18.58 11.01
C LEU A 569 -8.78 19.88 10.20
N THR A 570 -9.53 19.97 9.11
CA THR A 570 -9.53 21.12 8.20
C THR A 570 -10.59 22.17 8.54
N ALA A 571 -11.52 21.85 9.45
CA ALA A 571 -12.53 22.77 9.93
C ALA A 571 -11.90 24.01 10.56
N PRO A 572 -12.35 25.23 10.20
CA PRO A 572 -11.85 26.45 10.81
C PRO A 572 -12.11 26.42 12.33
N LEU A 573 -11.04 26.54 13.13
CA LEU A 573 -11.08 26.57 14.60
C LEU A 573 -11.89 27.74 15.21
N HIS A 574 -12.29 28.73 14.39
CA HIS A 574 -13.00 29.91 14.85
C HIS A 574 -14.32 30.05 14.10
N GLN A 575 -15.42 29.71 14.78
CA GLN A 575 -16.74 30.18 14.39
C GLN A 575 -16.76 31.71 14.51
N LYS A 576 -16.99 32.42 13.40
CA LYS A 576 -17.30 33.85 13.47
C LYS A 576 -18.72 34.01 14.02
N LYS A 577 -18.89 34.96 14.94
CA LYS A 577 -20.18 35.29 15.55
C LYS A 577 -21.13 35.79 14.44
N GLY A 578 -22.11 34.97 14.04
CA GLY A 578 -23.12 35.33 13.03
C GLY A 578 -23.24 34.40 11.80
N GLU A 579 -22.54 33.26 11.75
CA GLU A 579 -22.75 32.29 10.66
C GLU A 579 -23.98 31.40 10.91
N ASP A 580 -24.82 31.27 9.90
CA ASP A 580 -26.06 30.48 9.90
C ASP A 580 -25.79 29.00 10.18
N LEU A 581 -26.45 28.49 11.23
CA LEU A 581 -26.28 27.14 11.80
C LEU A 581 -26.74 25.98 10.89
N ASN A 582 -27.16 26.24 9.65
CA ASN A 582 -27.83 25.24 8.80
C ASN A 582 -26.99 24.69 7.64
N LYS A 583 -25.74 25.15 7.40
CA LYS A 583 -24.96 24.66 6.23
C LYS A 583 -23.52 24.19 6.48
N THR A 584 -22.93 24.40 7.64
CA THR A 584 -21.53 23.99 7.90
C THR A 584 -21.26 23.71 9.40
N SER A 585 -22.20 23.07 10.09
CA SER A 585 -21.91 22.55 11.43
C SER A 585 -21.31 21.15 11.34
N LEU A 586 -20.00 21.02 11.45
CA LEU A 586 -19.47 19.80 12.02
C LEU A 586 -19.99 19.70 13.46
N PRO A 587 -20.61 18.58 13.86
CA PRO A 587 -21.18 18.48 15.19
C PRO A 587 -20.06 18.60 16.24
N PRO A 588 -20.24 19.38 17.32
CA PRO A 588 -19.41 19.19 18.50
C PRO A 588 -19.58 17.73 18.97
N LEU A 589 -18.54 17.21 19.63
CA LEU A 589 -18.46 15.87 20.20
C LEU A 589 -19.49 15.58 21.31
N VAL A 590 -20.72 16.09 21.20
CA VAL A 590 -21.82 15.84 22.14
C VAL A 590 -23.15 16.07 21.41
N LYS A 591 -23.81 15.01 20.94
CA LYS A 591 -25.28 14.91 20.91
C LYS A 591 -25.71 13.46 20.72
N GLY A 592 -25.59 12.70 21.80
CA GLY A 592 -26.25 11.42 22.03
C GLY A 592 -26.38 11.27 23.54
N GLY A 593 -27.61 11.18 24.04
CA GLY A 593 -27.96 11.26 25.46
C GLY A 593 -27.56 10.02 26.27
N SER A 594 -26.27 9.79 26.45
CA SER A 594 -25.75 8.80 27.40
C SER A 594 -24.83 9.50 28.39
N SER A 595 -25.02 9.21 29.67
CA SER A 595 -24.34 9.85 30.79
C SER A 595 -22.82 9.94 30.61
N LYS A 596 -22.19 10.99 31.16
CA LYS A 596 -20.73 11.26 31.22
C LYS A 596 -19.84 10.09 31.68
N ARG A 597 -20.40 8.95 32.08
CA ARG A 597 -19.68 7.73 32.51
C ARG A 597 -19.32 6.78 31.36
N GLU A 598 -19.86 6.95 30.15
CA GLU A 598 -19.59 6.08 28.99
C GLU A 598 -18.57 6.64 27.98
N LEU A 599 -17.81 7.68 28.35
CA LEU A 599 -16.81 8.30 27.47
C LEU A 599 -15.54 7.43 27.35
N GLY A 600 -15.60 6.41 26.49
CA GLY A 600 -14.45 5.66 26.00
C GLY A 600 -13.99 6.15 24.62
N ARG A 601 -12.78 6.70 24.57
CA ARG A 601 -11.83 6.91 23.44
C ARG A 601 -12.31 7.31 22.05
N ASP A 602 -11.65 8.34 21.52
CA ASP A 602 -11.60 8.64 20.09
C ASP A 602 -10.43 7.94 19.35
N CYS A 603 -10.49 7.98 18.03
CA CYS A 603 -9.61 7.25 17.11
C CYS A 603 -8.21 7.85 16.94
N PHE A 604 -7.84 8.91 17.67
CA PHE A 604 -6.55 9.59 17.50
C PHE A 604 -5.65 9.61 18.74
N GLY A 605 -6.06 9.04 19.87
CA GLY A 605 -5.14 8.90 20.99
C GLY A 605 -4.60 10.24 21.53
N PHE A 606 -5.40 11.29 21.46
CA PHE A 606 -5.24 12.47 22.31
C PHE A 606 -6.53 12.67 23.10
N THR A 607 -6.46 12.34 24.39
CA THR A 607 -7.46 12.76 25.36
C THR A 607 -7.47 14.28 25.42
N GLY A 608 -8.51 14.88 24.86
CA GLY A 608 -9.11 16.02 25.54
C GLY A 608 -9.48 15.55 26.95
N THR A 609 -8.79 16.10 27.95
CA THR A 609 -9.02 15.96 29.40
C THR A 609 -8.32 14.80 30.12
N ASP A 610 -7.00 14.93 30.29
CA ASP A 610 -6.35 14.46 31.52
C ASP A 610 -6.80 15.34 32.70
N LYS A 611 -8.00 15.06 33.22
CA LYS A 611 -8.40 15.30 34.62
C LYS A 611 -8.55 13.97 35.37
N VAL A 612 -7.60 13.06 35.16
CA VAL A 612 -7.43 11.85 35.99
C VAL A 612 -5.95 11.72 36.39
N ARG A 613 -5.44 12.79 37.01
CA ARG A 613 -4.30 12.76 37.95
C ARG A 613 -4.69 13.43 39.28
N ASP A 614 -5.95 13.28 39.69
CA ASP A 614 -6.36 13.58 41.08
C ASP A 614 -6.31 12.30 41.91
N LEU A 615 -5.13 11.68 41.95
CA LEU A 615 -4.71 10.87 43.08
C LEU A 615 -3.60 11.64 43.79
N GLU A 616 -4.01 12.29 44.89
CA GLU A 616 -3.18 12.67 46.03
C GLU A 616 -1.93 13.52 45.75
N ILE A 617 -2.14 14.81 45.42
CA ILE A 617 -1.18 15.86 45.76
C ILE A 617 -1.86 16.77 46.78
N LYS A 618 -1.70 16.42 48.06
CA LYS A 618 -1.87 17.39 49.15
C LYS A 618 -0.88 18.54 48.93
N ASP A 619 -1.40 19.76 48.93
CA ASP A 619 -0.72 21.05 49.14
C ASP A 619 0.76 21.13 48.71
N LYS A 620 1.00 21.42 47.43
CA LYS A 620 2.29 22.03 47.01
C LYS A 620 2.03 23.36 46.32
N LYS A 621 2.63 24.42 46.88
CA LYS A 621 2.64 25.80 46.34
C LYS A 621 3.09 25.81 44.87
N PRO A 622 2.53 26.70 44.02
CA PRO A 622 2.93 26.81 42.62
C PRO A 622 4.44 27.09 42.50
N LEU A 623 5.06 26.52 41.47
CA LEU A 623 6.48 26.73 41.17
C LEU A 623 6.77 28.23 40.95
N PRO A 624 7.90 28.76 41.43
CA PRO A 624 8.24 30.18 41.27
C PRO A 624 8.41 30.52 39.79
N MET A 625 7.79 31.62 39.34
CA MET A 625 8.10 32.16 38.03
C MET A 625 9.57 32.61 37.98
N PRO A 626 10.31 32.33 36.89
CA PRO A 626 11.69 32.77 36.77
C PRO A 626 11.77 34.29 36.81
N GLY A 627 12.69 34.80 37.63
CA GLY A 627 12.87 36.24 37.80
C GLY A 627 13.38 36.92 36.53
N PRO A 628 13.28 38.25 36.43
CA PRO A 628 13.70 39.02 35.24
C PRO A 628 15.13 38.72 34.77
N ALA A 629 16.04 38.41 35.69
CA ALA A 629 17.43 38.04 35.39
C ALA A 629 17.54 36.68 34.68
N GLN A 630 16.72 35.69 35.04
CA GLN A 630 16.70 34.37 34.41
C GLN A 630 16.10 34.43 33.01
N SER A 631 15.03 35.22 32.83
CA SER A 631 14.44 35.46 31.50
C SER A 631 15.41 36.22 30.58
N ALA A 632 16.13 37.21 31.10
CA ALA A 632 17.15 37.93 30.33
C ALA A 632 18.34 37.04 29.94
N ALA A 633 18.77 36.12 30.82
CA ALA A 633 19.83 35.16 30.52
C ALA A 633 19.42 34.18 29.41
N ALA A 634 18.18 33.67 29.46
CA ALA A 634 17.63 32.79 28.43
C ALA A 634 17.52 33.50 27.06
N ALA A 635 17.13 34.78 27.04
CA ALA A 635 17.07 35.57 25.81
C ALA A 635 18.46 35.83 25.19
N ARG A 636 19.50 36.04 26.02
CA ARG A 636 20.89 36.19 25.55
C ARG A 636 21.45 34.91 24.94
N LEU A 637 21.12 33.77 25.54
CA LEU A 637 21.45 32.44 25.03
C LEU A 637 20.81 32.19 23.65
N MET A 638 19.54 32.56 23.46
CA MET A 638 18.88 32.44 22.16
C MET A 638 19.47 33.35 21.07
N MET A 639 20.08 34.47 21.44
CA MET A 639 20.76 35.38 20.51
C MET A 639 22.26 35.06 20.31
N GLY A 640 22.75 33.92 20.82
CA GLY A 640 24.13 33.45 20.59
C GLY A 640 25.20 34.16 21.41
N HIS A 641 24.83 34.98 22.39
CA HIS A 641 25.77 35.73 23.24
C HIS A 641 25.92 35.05 24.61
N SER A 642 26.71 33.99 24.66
CA SER A 642 26.84 33.13 25.86
C SER A 642 27.69 33.75 27.00
N SER A 643 28.54 34.74 26.72
CA SER A 643 29.58 35.15 27.70
C SER A 643 29.81 36.65 27.93
N GLN A 644 29.05 37.57 27.32
CA GLN A 644 29.23 39.02 27.55
C GLN A 644 28.13 39.61 28.44
N LYS A 645 28.54 40.28 29.54
CA LYS A 645 27.63 41.10 30.37
C LYS A 645 27.35 42.43 29.66
N LEU A 646 26.31 42.47 28.84
CA LEU A 646 25.73 43.72 28.35
C LEU A 646 24.55 44.13 29.24
N SER A 647 24.54 45.38 29.70
CA SER A 647 23.46 45.98 30.51
C SER A 647 22.27 46.33 29.63
N VAL A 648 21.56 45.31 29.14
CA VAL A 648 20.29 45.50 28.43
C VAL A 648 19.15 45.47 29.45
N LEU A 649 18.61 46.65 29.77
CA LEU A 649 17.35 46.79 30.51
C LEU A 649 16.20 46.26 29.64
N VAL A 650 15.42 45.31 30.17
CA VAL A 650 14.19 44.82 29.53
C VAL A 650 13.12 45.91 29.66
N PRO A 651 12.47 46.37 28.57
CA PRO A 651 11.36 47.32 28.69
C PRO A 651 10.15 46.62 29.32
N THR A 652 9.69 47.12 30.46
CA THR A 652 8.43 46.68 31.07
C THR A 652 7.24 47.32 30.35
N ARG A 653 6.15 46.55 30.22
CA ARG A 653 4.87 47.01 29.67
C ARG A 653 4.27 48.09 30.57
N PRO A 654 3.64 49.17 30.05
CA PRO A 654 2.96 50.13 30.90
C PRO A 654 1.80 49.46 31.64
N SER A 655 1.66 49.77 32.93
CA SER A 655 0.58 49.29 33.79
C SER A 655 -0.78 49.81 33.31
N SER A 656 -1.77 48.92 33.29
CA SER A 656 -3.16 49.24 32.97
C SER A 656 -3.77 50.13 34.04
N GLN A 657 -3.97 51.42 33.74
CA GLN A 657 -4.88 52.26 34.51
C GLN A 657 -6.30 52.13 33.95
N ASN A 658 -7.23 51.77 34.83
CA ASN A 658 -8.67 51.80 34.57
C ASN A 658 -9.13 53.24 34.34
N SER A 659 -9.69 53.55 33.16
CA SER A 659 -10.96 54.29 32.98
C SER A 659 -11.18 54.69 31.51
N THR A 660 -12.43 54.57 31.08
CA THR A 660 -13.07 55.06 29.83
C THR A 660 -12.94 54.26 28.51
N PRO A 661 -14.02 54.18 27.69
CA PRO A 661 -14.15 53.22 26.60
C PRO A 661 -13.86 53.88 25.25
N ALA A 662 -12.60 53.93 24.83
CA ALA A 662 -12.23 54.14 23.43
C ALA A 662 -10.82 53.57 23.16
N ALA A 663 -10.57 53.16 21.92
CA ALA A 663 -9.30 52.66 21.37
C ALA A 663 -8.97 51.16 21.55
N LYS A 664 -9.80 50.28 20.98
CA LYS A 664 -9.34 48.98 20.44
C LYS A 664 -8.52 49.22 19.16
N LYS A 665 -7.21 49.50 19.25
CA LYS A 665 -6.27 49.41 18.10
C LYS A 665 -4.77 49.32 18.44
N ALA A 666 -4.38 49.26 19.72
CA ALA A 666 -2.97 49.33 20.11
C ALA A 666 -2.12 48.02 20.10
N PRO A 667 -2.65 46.79 20.21
CA PRO A 667 -1.77 45.60 20.27
C PRO A 667 -1.23 45.14 18.91
N VAL A 668 -1.97 45.40 17.84
CA VAL A 668 -1.63 44.92 16.48
C VAL A 668 -0.53 45.77 15.85
N GLN A 669 -0.58 47.09 16.07
CA GLN A 669 0.41 48.03 15.52
C GLN A 669 1.82 47.78 16.09
N TYR A 670 1.93 47.50 17.39
CA TYR A 670 3.20 47.17 18.03
C TYR A 670 3.83 45.86 17.47
N GLY A 671 3.00 44.85 17.21
CA GLY A 671 3.47 43.59 16.63
C GLY A 671 3.93 43.72 15.18
N ILE A 672 3.34 44.64 14.42
CA ILE A 672 3.72 44.95 13.03
C ILE A 672 5.03 45.75 13.00
N GLU A 673 5.15 46.81 13.81
CA GLU A 673 6.36 47.64 13.90
C GLU A 673 7.58 46.83 14.41
N TYR A 674 7.37 45.85 15.29
CA TYR A 674 8.43 44.96 15.75
C TYR A 674 8.90 43.98 14.65
N ARG A 675 7.98 43.49 13.80
CA ARG A 675 8.31 42.63 12.66
C ARG A 675 9.07 43.40 11.58
N GLU A 676 8.65 44.61 11.24
CA GLU A 676 9.35 45.46 10.26
C GLU A 676 10.77 45.84 10.73
N LYS A 677 10.97 46.06 12.03
CA LYS A 677 12.31 46.28 12.61
C LYS A 677 13.23 45.04 12.53
N LEU A 678 12.67 43.84 12.60
CA LEU A 678 13.44 42.59 12.47
C LEU A 678 13.83 42.30 11.01
N GLU A 679 12.94 42.62 10.06
CA GLU A 679 13.24 42.46 8.63
C GLU A 679 14.31 43.44 8.13
N THR A 680 14.28 44.68 8.61
CA THR A 680 15.32 45.68 8.30
C THR A 680 16.70 45.33 8.89
N MET A 681 16.76 44.54 9.96
CA MET A 681 18.04 44.06 10.52
C MET A 681 18.59 42.80 9.84
N LYS A 682 17.73 41.97 9.22
CA LYS A 682 18.17 40.77 8.47
C LYS A 682 18.87 41.09 7.15
N ASN A 683 18.64 42.27 6.56
CA ASN A 683 19.20 42.66 5.26
C ASN A 683 20.56 43.38 5.34
N LYS A 684 21.24 43.38 6.51
CA LYS A 684 22.62 43.85 6.59
C LYS A 684 23.58 42.71 6.24
N PRO A 685 24.57 42.92 5.35
CA PRO A 685 25.47 41.85 4.92
C PRO A 685 26.32 41.36 6.09
N THR A 686 26.17 40.09 6.45
CA THR A 686 27.07 39.40 7.37
C THR A 686 28.43 39.18 6.70
N LEU A 687 29.48 39.68 7.34
CA LEU A 687 30.89 39.51 7.00
C LEU A 687 31.25 38.05 6.69
N ALA A 688 32.10 37.87 5.67
CA ALA A 688 32.57 36.58 5.15
C ALA A 688 33.30 35.74 6.22
N MET A 689 32.97 34.44 6.28
CA MET A 689 33.75 33.46 7.04
C MET A 689 35.07 33.18 6.32
N THR A 690 36.17 33.59 6.93
CA THR A 690 37.51 33.09 6.63
C THR A 690 37.69 31.67 7.17
N GLN A 691 38.37 30.84 6.37
CA GLN A 691 38.70 29.44 6.60
C GLN A 691 39.39 29.22 7.96
N ILE A 692 39.02 28.14 8.65
CA ILE A 692 39.85 27.55 9.72
C ILE A 692 39.99 26.05 9.44
N THR A 693 41.24 25.68 9.18
CA THR A 693 41.79 24.34 9.01
C THR A 693 41.85 23.59 10.34
N PHE A 694 41.52 22.29 10.33
CA PHE A 694 41.77 21.39 11.47
C PHE A 694 43.13 20.69 11.28
N GLY A 695 44.14 21.16 12.03
CA GLY A 695 45.39 20.44 12.28
C GLY A 695 45.27 19.67 13.60
N GLY A 696 45.57 18.37 13.54
CA GLY A 696 45.42 17.44 14.66
C GLY A 696 46.56 17.47 15.68
N PHE A 697 46.36 16.73 16.77
CA PHE A 697 47.31 16.15 17.73
C PHE A 697 46.41 15.26 18.63
N GLY A 698 46.79 14.11 19.16
CA GLY A 698 48.03 13.37 19.31
C GLY A 698 47.69 12.26 20.31
#